data_AF-F2QTW4-F1
#
_entry.id   AF-F2QTW4-F1
#
_cell.length_a   1.000
_cell.length_b   1.000
_cell.length_c   1.000
_cell.angle_alpha   90.00
_cell.angle_beta   90.00
_cell.angle_gamma   90.00
#
_symmetry.space_group_name_H-M   'P 1'
#
loop_
_entity.id
_entity.type
_entity.pdbx_description
1 polymer ?
#
loop_
_entity_poly.entity_id
_entity_poly.type
_entity_poly.pdbx_seq_one_letter_code
_entity_poly.pdbx_strand_id
1 'polypeptide(L)'
;MSYVTQGSIPEVLEKYANQSLEERTNCLPAIQDLGPPDLVQLVKLNHHSHKEISTFFYITGTNVTSSSSVAAVLNSFAMIISESPQLWFGKHKPWRVIQATFCSYNVFSKTDAVVTVHIPGSAESHMVSSTGEKIKETEQLWLETFISSMIRSIITADDDDAEFASIVELRKVNPLLNDESVTLFLEGFEALFWDGQKTGCHANLQLPTLLENYLVDTFFKVLQLTRRFDQGVEIVNRLIEQDESCRVLLAKVYMLSNQEIKAMDIICQGIKINPRDAALLTLQAEICMGKSRHDLAIHAATRAVESSPSEFKCWATLAKIYINVGNFEEALLTLNSCPMVTHKDRYHLKRVFNPLKQDLHLPLPVDVTIDEVTTLNPADVTQEHKTVDASLLNLPAASLKSTFAEAYGLLTEIVHKIGWEELLRYRAKVFVMEHEYKKEKSHSATSSTTLANDATIKAINCGNGQQNGNAVNDDDFRAKRLCERWLDNLFMLLYEDLRVYTMYRAEHMHLTAQQMEFKKTTLEWELIGMVSWRLKHFKEASEAFKYALGLRFSVKACKKLIEFYLNERSRMNQPETSIALNNLNQSTLSIQEILKYRSFLDINLISNLVKLGVWNHRWYAEFSPKLIESLAVVVENGGLIKVENEVKATYFDSQDGVYDLMNEVFKFMKHYDYPGTDN
;
A
#
# COMPACT_ATOMS: atom_id res chain seq x y z
N MET A 1 -19.35 18.01 -6.84
CA MET A 1 -19.19 17.68 -5.41
C MET A 1 -20.58 17.38 -4.86
N SER A 2 -21.02 16.13 -4.92
CA SER A 2 -22.40 15.73 -4.62
C SER A 2 -22.70 15.55 -3.12
N TYR A 3 -21.68 15.39 -2.26
CA TYR A 3 -21.86 15.13 -0.82
C TYR A 3 -20.89 15.92 0.08
N VAL A 4 -20.76 17.24 -0.11
CA VAL A 4 -19.98 18.06 0.84
C VAL A 4 -20.92 18.69 1.84
N THR A 5 -20.93 18.12 3.05
CA THR A 5 -21.63 18.67 4.20
C THR A 5 -20.65 19.34 5.14
N GLN A 6 -21.13 20.22 6.02
CA GLN A 6 -20.30 20.76 7.11
C GLN A 6 -19.70 19.65 7.99
N GLY A 7 -20.39 18.51 8.10
CA GLY A 7 -19.94 17.33 8.85
C GLY A 7 -18.71 16.63 8.25
N SER A 8 -18.43 16.87 6.96
CA SER A 8 -17.32 16.26 6.22
C SER A 8 -16.02 17.09 6.22
N ILE A 9 -16.00 18.24 6.91
CA ILE A 9 -14.87 19.18 6.91
C ILE A 9 -14.22 19.19 8.30
N PRO A 10 -13.10 18.48 8.51
CA PRO A 10 -12.33 18.62 9.73
C PRO A 10 -11.69 20.01 9.79
N GLU A 11 -11.44 20.52 11.00
CA GLU A 11 -10.77 21.81 11.19
C GLU A 11 -9.83 21.79 12.38
N VAL A 12 -8.70 22.49 12.25
CA VAL A 12 -7.75 22.75 13.32
C VAL A 12 -7.79 24.23 13.63
N LEU A 13 -7.95 24.60 14.91
CA LEU A 13 -7.86 25.99 15.35
C LEU A 13 -6.40 26.47 15.39
N GLU A 14 -6.13 27.63 14.78
CA GLU A 14 -4.83 28.27 14.87
C GLU A 14 -4.68 29.09 16.16
N LYS A 15 -3.45 29.18 16.70
CA LYS A 15 -3.17 29.99 17.90
C LYS A 15 -3.17 31.49 17.58
N TYR A 16 -2.66 31.83 16.41
CA TYR A 16 -2.64 33.17 15.84
C TYR A 16 -2.93 33.06 14.34
N ALA A 17 -3.43 34.13 13.73
CA ALA A 17 -3.82 34.11 12.32
C ALA A 17 -2.63 33.80 11.41
N ASN A 18 -2.85 32.96 10.40
CA ASN A 18 -1.88 32.56 9.37
C ASN A 18 -0.71 31.69 9.86
N GLN A 19 -0.80 31.15 11.08
CA GLN A 19 0.22 30.26 11.64
C GLN A 19 0.55 29.10 10.70
N SER A 20 -0.47 28.44 10.13
CA SER A 20 -0.27 27.29 9.25
C SER A 20 0.48 27.64 7.96
N LEU A 21 0.26 28.84 7.42
CA LEU A 21 0.93 29.33 6.22
C LEU A 21 2.41 29.66 6.47
N GLU A 22 2.70 30.30 7.61
CA GLU A 22 4.06 30.64 8.02
C GLU A 22 4.89 29.37 8.24
N GLU A 23 4.36 28.43 9.02
CA GLU A 23 5.02 27.13 9.27
C GLU A 23 5.23 26.35 7.97
N ARG A 24 4.24 26.34 7.06
CA ARG A 24 4.37 25.72 5.74
C ARG A 24 5.49 26.33 4.93
N THR A 25 5.57 27.66 4.89
CA THR A 25 6.63 28.39 4.18
C THR A 25 8.01 28.06 4.76
N ASN A 26 8.12 28.00 6.10
CA ASN A 26 9.36 27.65 6.80
C ASN A 26 9.81 26.21 6.51
N CYS A 27 8.88 25.28 6.24
CA CYS A 27 9.21 23.90 5.90
C CYS A 27 9.64 23.69 4.44
N LEU A 28 9.40 24.64 3.52
CA LEU A 28 9.65 24.46 2.09
C LEU A 28 11.07 23.99 1.73
N PRO A 29 12.16 24.52 2.34
CA PRO A 29 13.52 24.06 2.04
C PRO A 29 13.79 22.60 2.40
N ALA A 30 13.06 22.06 3.40
CA ALA A 30 13.27 20.73 3.95
C ALA A 30 12.40 19.64 3.29
N ILE A 31 11.51 20.03 2.36
CA ILE A 31 10.60 19.10 1.69
C ILE A 31 11.38 18.13 0.79
N GLN A 32 11.02 16.85 0.91
CA GLN A 32 11.52 15.74 0.08
C GLN A 32 10.35 15.01 -0.59
N ASP A 33 10.66 14.24 -1.64
CA ASP A 33 9.70 13.51 -2.48
C ASP A 33 8.52 14.42 -2.90
N LEU A 34 7.28 13.94 -2.81
CA LEU A 34 6.08 14.61 -3.33
C LEU A 34 5.58 15.81 -2.50
N GLY A 35 6.18 16.06 -1.33
CA GLY A 35 5.83 17.17 -0.45
C GLY A 35 4.63 16.96 0.48
N PRO A 36 4.18 18.00 1.18
CA PRO A 36 3.05 17.94 2.09
C PRO A 36 1.71 17.86 1.34
N PRO A 37 0.62 17.45 2.01
CA PRO A 37 -0.73 17.58 1.45
C PRO A 37 -1.07 19.05 1.15
N ASP A 38 -2.09 19.26 0.31
CA ASP A 38 -2.60 20.61 0.04
C ASP A 38 -3.28 21.14 1.32
N LEU A 39 -3.17 22.44 1.56
CA LEU A 39 -3.61 23.10 2.79
C LEU A 39 -4.72 24.11 2.46
N VAL A 40 -5.81 24.08 3.23
CA VAL A 40 -6.86 25.10 3.20
C VAL A 40 -6.89 25.80 4.55
N GLN A 41 -6.65 27.10 4.56
CA GLN A 41 -6.83 27.96 5.72
C GLN A 41 -8.09 28.80 5.54
N LEU A 42 -8.90 28.91 6.60
CA LEU A 42 -10.14 29.68 6.63
C LEU A 42 -10.09 30.69 7.78
N VAL A 43 -10.37 31.94 7.47
CA VAL A 43 -10.59 32.99 8.47
C VAL A 43 -12.09 33.21 8.60
N LYS A 44 -12.62 32.99 9.81
CA LYS A 44 -14.04 32.95 10.11
C LYS A 44 -14.42 34.05 11.11
N LEU A 45 -15.47 34.80 10.79
CA LEU A 45 -16.08 35.79 11.66
C LEU A 45 -17.35 35.23 12.30
N ASN A 46 -17.46 35.31 13.62
CA ASN A 46 -18.69 34.96 14.31
C ASN A 46 -19.74 36.06 14.11
N HIS A 47 -20.96 35.71 13.70
CA HIS A 47 -22.01 36.69 13.44
C HIS A 47 -22.47 37.44 14.71
N HIS A 48 -22.45 36.79 15.88
CA HIS A 48 -22.95 37.38 17.12
C HIS A 48 -21.86 38.08 17.94
N SER A 49 -20.69 37.45 18.08
CA SER A 49 -19.62 37.98 18.92
C SER A 49 -18.65 38.89 18.18
N HIS A 50 -18.74 38.96 16.85
CA HIS A 50 -17.76 39.61 15.97
C HIS A 50 -16.31 39.16 16.21
N LYS A 51 -16.13 37.99 16.84
CA LYS A 51 -14.83 37.40 17.08
C LYS A 51 -14.36 36.70 15.81
N GLU A 52 -13.16 37.04 15.39
CA GLU A 52 -12.44 36.38 14.31
C GLU A 52 -11.65 35.18 14.86
N ILE A 53 -11.70 34.07 14.13
CA ILE A 53 -10.85 32.90 14.36
C ILE A 53 -10.24 32.46 13.03
N SER A 54 -9.07 31.85 13.10
CA SER A 54 -8.44 31.23 11.94
C SER A 54 -8.36 29.73 12.16
N THR A 55 -8.70 28.96 11.14
CA THR A 55 -8.67 27.50 11.14
C THR A 55 -8.02 26.99 9.87
N PHE A 56 -7.55 25.75 9.88
CA PHE A 56 -7.07 25.10 8.67
C PHE A 56 -7.39 23.61 8.65
N PHE A 57 -7.30 23.00 7.49
CA PHE A 57 -7.34 21.55 7.30
C PHE A 57 -6.56 21.16 6.05
N TYR A 58 -6.24 19.87 5.91
CA TYR A 58 -5.56 19.36 4.72
C TYR A 58 -6.55 18.76 3.74
N ILE A 59 -6.24 18.81 2.46
CA ILE A 59 -7.06 18.23 1.40
C ILE A 59 -6.20 17.59 0.31
N THR A 60 -6.72 16.56 -0.35
CA THR A 60 -6.14 16.00 -1.57
C THR A 60 -7.23 15.77 -2.62
N GLY A 61 -6.82 15.77 -3.89
CA GLY A 61 -7.70 15.43 -5.03
C GLY A 61 -8.59 16.56 -5.53
N THR A 62 -8.33 17.80 -5.10
CA THR A 62 -8.99 19.01 -5.61
C THR A 62 -8.47 19.41 -6.99
N ASN A 63 -9.27 20.16 -7.73
CA ASN A 63 -8.89 20.66 -9.05
C ASN A 63 -7.97 21.89 -8.96
N VAL A 64 -6.66 21.70 -9.15
CA VAL A 64 -5.60 22.73 -9.06
C VAL A 64 -5.08 23.14 -10.45
N THR A 65 -5.94 23.19 -11.46
CA THR A 65 -5.52 23.55 -12.83
C THR A 65 -5.23 25.04 -13.02
N SER A 66 -5.89 25.91 -12.27
CA SER A 66 -5.70 27.36 -12.34
C SER A 66 -6.07 28.05 -11.04
N SER A 67 -5.67 29.32 -10.89
CA SER A 67 -6.11 30.16 -9.76
C SER A 67 -7.64 30.27 -9.67
N SER A 68 -8.33 30.26 -10.81
CA SER A 68 -9.79 30.34 -10.88
C SER A 68 -10.48 29.05 -10.41
N SER A 69 -9.96 27.87 -10.78
CA SER A 69 -10.51 26.59 -10.32
C SER A 69 -10.37 26.46 -8.80
N VAL A 70 -9.22 26.86 -8.26
CA VAL A 70 -8.96 26.88 -6.82
C VAL A 70 -9.89 27.87 -6.11
N ALA A 71 -10.06 29.08 -6.65
CA ALA A 71 -10.98 30.07 -6.07
C ALA A 71 -12.43 29.57 -6.03
N ALA A 72 -12.88 28.82 -7.05
CA ALA A 72 -14.20 28.20 -7.05
C ALA A 72 -14.37 27.17 -5.92
N VAL A 73 -13.34 26.35 -5.66
CA VAL A 73 -13.32 25.39 -4.55
C VAL A 73 -13.38 26.11 -3.20
N LEU A 74 -12.59 27.17 -3.01
CA LEU A 74 -12.60 27.97 -1.78
C LEU A 74 -13.95 28.64 -1.53
N ASN A 75 -14.58 29.17 -2.58
CA ASN A 75 -15.92 29.76 -2.49
C ASN A 75 -16.98 28.71 -2.13
N SER A 76 -16.87 27.49 -2.64
CA SER A 76 -17.76 26.38 -2.26
C SER A 76 -17.68 26.09 -0.76
N PHE A 77 -16.46 25.98 -0.20
CA PHE A 77 -16.30 25.79 1.25
C PHE A 77 -16.85 26.96 2.06
N ALA A 78 -16.61 28.19 1.62
CA ALA A 78 -17.12 29.38 2.28
C ALA A 78 -18.66 29.41 2.31
N MET A 79 -19.32 29.02 1.20
CA MET A 79 -20.78 28.91 1.14
C MET A 79 -21.30 27.84 2.09
N ILE A 80 -20.72 26.64 2.07
CA ILE A 80 -21.14 25.50 2.92
C ILE A 80 -21.05 25.86 4.40
N ILE A 81 -19.97 26.50 4.84
CA ILE A 81 -19.79 26.92 6.24
C ILE A 81 -20.76 28.04 6.62
N SER A 82 -21.09 28.93 5.68
CA SER A 82 -21.96 30.09 5.94
C SER A 82 -23.45 29.79 5.84
N GLU A 83 -23.85 28.66 5.25
CA GLU A 83 -25.25 28.29 5.00
C GLU A 83 -26.03 28.03 6.30
N SER A 84 -25.43 27.31 7.25
CA SER A 84 -26.08 26.96 8.52
C SER A 84 -25.12 27.08 9.72
N PRO A 85 -25.62 27.27 10.95
CA PRO A 85 -24.78 27.33 12.13
C PRO A 85 -23.98 26.04 12.34
N GLN A 86 -22.65 26.15 12.26
CA GLN A 86 -21.74 25.03 12.41
C GLN A 86 -21.79 24.47 13.82
N LEU A 87 -21.88 23.15 13.96
CA LEU A 87 -21.60 22.47 15.22
C LEU A 87 -20.13 22.70 15.57
N TRP A 88 -19.85 23.38 16.68
CA TRP A 88 -18.49 23.78 17.07
C TRP A 88 -18.25 23.45 18.55
N PHE A 89 -17.53 22.35 18.81
CA PHE A 89 -17.29 21.81 20.15
C PHE A 89 -18.59 21.65 20.98
N GLY A 90 -19.60 21.02 20.37
CA GLY A 90 -20.89 20.72 21.02
C GLY A 90 -21.90 21.86 21.06
N LYS A 91 -21.58 23.04 20.49
CA LYS A 91 -22.52 24.17 20.38
C LYS A 91 -22.60 24.68 18.96
N HIS A 92 -23.81 24.97 18.49
CA HIS A 92 -23.98 25.60 17.19
C HIS A 92 -23.53 27.07 17.23
N LYS A 93 -22.65 27.45 16.30
CA LYS A 93 -22.13 28.80 16.16
C LYS A 93 -22.29 29.27 14.72
N PRO A 94 -22.86 30.45 14.47
CA PRO A 94 -22.94 31.01 13.13
C PRO A 94 -21.59 31.62 12.75
N TRP A 95 -20.91 30.97 11.82
CA TRP A 95 -19.66 31.44 11.24
C TRP A 95 -19.89 31.95 9.83
N ARG A 96 -19.15 32.98 9.45
CA ARG A 96 -19.04 33.45 8.07
C ARG A 96 -17.58 33.48 7.70
N VAL A 97 -17.21 32.86 6.57
CA VAL A 97 -15.84 32.91 6.05
C VAL A 97 -15.60 34.29 5.41
N ILE A 98 -14.55 34.98 5.84
CA ILE A 98 -14.15 36.30 5.33
C ILE A 98 -12.94 36.21 4.40
N GLN A 99 -12.06 35.23 4.63
CA GLN A 99 -10.89 34.98 3.81
C GLN A 99 -10.63 33.48 3.80
N ALA A 100 -10.20 32.95 2.64
CA ALA A 100 -9.78 31.57 2.49
C ALA A 100 -8.48 31.51 1.67
N THR A 101 -7.51 30.72 2.12
CA THR A 101 -6.23 30.53 1.43
C THR A 101 -6.03 29.06 1.13
N PHE A 102 -5.61 28.75 -0.10
CA PHE A 102 -5.26 27.41 -0.56
C PHE A 102 -3.78 27.35 -0.91
N CYS A 103 -3.07 26.31 -0.47
CA CYS A 103 -1.67 26.06 -0.81
C CYS A 103 -1.48 24.67 -1.40
N SER A 104 -0.77 24.56 -2.52
CA SER A 104 -0.42 23.28 -3.14
C SER A 104 1.04 23.25 -3.61
N TYR A 105 1.73 22.18 -3.24
CA TYR A 105 3.17 22.07 -3.51
C TYR A 105 3.43 21.51 -4.91
N ASN A 106 4.36 22.12 -5.63
CA ASN A 106 4.88 21.65 -6.91
C ASN A 106 6.24 20.96 -6.68
N VAL A 107 6.31 19.66 -6.97
CA VAL A 107 7.54 18.86 -6.78
C VAL A 107 8.61 19.13 -7.84
N PHE A 108 8.22 19.51 -9.06
CA PHE A 108 9.14 19.68 -10.19
C PHE A 108 9.99 20.94 -10.03
N SER A 109 9.34 22.08 -9.77
CA SER A 109 10.00 23.37 -9.57
C SER A 109 10.27 23.71 -8.09
N LYS A 110 9.83 22.87 -7.15
CA LYS A 110 9.94 23.08 -5.69
C LYS A 110 9.35 24.42 -5.25
N THR A 111 8.20 24.77 -5.80
CA THR A 111 7.44 25.98 -5.47
C THR A 111 6.11 25.61 -4.82
N ASP A 112 5.53 26.50 -4.02
CA ASP A 112 4.20 26.32 -3.43
C ASP A 112 3.24 27.33 -4.05
N ALA A 113 2.18 26.84 -4.71
CA ALA A 113 1.15 27.67 -5.31
C ALA A 113 0.20 28.14 -4.20
N VAL A 114 0.03 29.45 -4.04
CA VAL A 114 -0.81 30.06 -3.01
C VAL A 114 -1.90 30.89 -3.66
N VAL A 115 -3.16 30.59 -3.32
CA VAL A 115 -4.34 31.32 -3.78
C VAL A 115 -5.13 31.79 -2.58
N THR A 116 -5.33 33.11 -2.45
CA THR A 116 -6.09 33.74 -1.36
C THR A 116 -7.33 34.41 -1.93
N VAL A 117 -8.51 34.06 -1.41
CA VAL A 117 -9.79 34.66 -1.77
C VAL A 117 -10.34 35.42 -0.57
N HIS A 118 -10.63 36.71 -0.77
CA HIS A 118 -11.34 37.56 0.18
C HIS A 118 -12.82 37.61 -0.19
N ILE A 119 -13.70 37.34 0.79
CA ILE A 119 -15.13 37.16 0.55
C ILE A 119 -15.93 38.29 1.20
N PRO A 120 -16.65 39.12 0.43
CA PRO A 120 -16.75 39.14 -1.04
C PRO A 120 -15.62 39.95 -1.69
N GLY A 121 -15.13 39.56 -2.87
CA GLY A 121 -14.39 40.51 -3.71
C GLY A 121 -13.23 39.97 -4.52
N SER A 122 -12.07 39.76 -3.90
CA SER A 122 -10.80 39.62 -4.63
C SER A 122 -10.19 38.23 -4.47
N ALA A 123 -9.57 37.73 -5.54
CA ALA A 123 -8.70 36.57 -5.53
C ALA A 123 -7.29 37.01 -5.90
N GLU A 124 -6.31 36.63 -5.09
CA GLU A 124 -4.89 36.86 -5.32
C GLU A 124 -4.19 35.51 -5.44
N SER A 125 -3.34 35.35 -6.45
CA SER A 125 -2.54 34.14 -6.63
C SER A 125 -1.07 34.48 -6.85
N HIS A 126 -0.19 33.66 -6.27
CA HIS A 126 1.25 33.76 -6.46
C HIS A 126 1.92 32.40 -6.18
N MET A 127 3.13 32.23 -6.69
CA MET A 127 3.96 31.06 -6.39
C MET A 127 4.99 31.46 -5.32
N VAL A 128 5.31 30.57 -4.39
CA VAL A 128 6.30 30.79 -3.34
C VAL A 128 7.48 29.85 -3.59
N SER A 129 8.67 30.41 -3.74
CA SER A 129 9.90 29.63 -3.89
C SER A 129 10.29 28.91 -2.60
N SER A 130 11.23 27.97 -2.68
CA SER A 130 11.83 27.34 -1.49
C SER A 130 12.46 28.35 -0.53
N THR A 131 12.89 29.51 -1.02
CA THR A 131 13.44 30.62 -0.23
C THR A 131 12.38 31.57 0.34
N GLY A 132 11.10 31.35 0.07
CA GLY A 132 9.99 32.21 0.51
C GLY A 132 9.72 33.42 -0.38
N GLU A 133 10.46 33.60 -1.47
CA GLU A 133 10.25 34.68 -2.44
C GLU A 133 9.02 34.42 -3.32
N LYS A 134 8.25 35.48 -3.59
CA LYS A 134 7.06 35.42 -4.46
C LYS A 134 7.47 35.44 -5.94
N ILE A 135 7.08 34.40 -6.66
CA ILE A 135 7.28 34.22 -8.10
C ILE A 135 5.95 34.46 -8.83
N LYS A 136 6.03 35.07 -10.02
CA LYS A 136 4.86 35.27 -10.89
C LYS A 136 4.38 33.93 -11.43
N GLU A 137 3.07 33.72 -11.40
CA GLU A 137 2.44 32.51 -11.96
C GLU A 137 2.62 32.38 -13.48
N THR A 138 2.77 31.15 -13.95
CA THR A 138 2.85 30.77 -15.36
C THR A 138 2.02 29.51 -15.60
N GLU A 139 1.58 29.28 -16.84
CA GLU A 139 0.80 28.09 -17.20
C GLU A 139 1.58 26.78 -16.93
N GLN A 140 2.90 26.78 -17.19
CA GLN A 140 3.75 25.64 -16.88
C GLN A 140 3.79 25.33 -15.38
N LEU A 141 3.94 26.34 -14.51
CA LEU A 141 3.95 26.12 -13.06
C LEU A 141 2.60 25.60 -12.56
N TRP A 142 1.49 26.04 -13.15
CA TRP A 142 0.17 25.51 -12.83
C TRP A 142 -0.01 24.06 -13.29
N LEU A 143 0.47 23.70 -14.49
CA LEU A 143 0.49 22.31 -14.96
C LEU A 143 1.30 21.41 -14.03
N GLU A 144 2.52 21.82 -13.68
CA GLU A 144 3.37 21.07 -12.75
C GLU A 144 2.71 20.92 -11.35
N THR A 145 2.05 21.97 -10.86
CA THR A 145 1.32 21.94 -9.58
C THR A 145 0.13 20.99 -9.64
N PHE A 146 -0.65 21.01 -10.73
CA PHE A 146 -1.77 20.11 -10.96
C PHE A 146 -1.32 18.65 -10.98
N ILE A 147 -0.27 18.33 -11.75
CA ILE A 147 0.28 16.97 -11.83
C ILE A 147 0.83 16.54 -10.45
N SER A 148 1.50 17.43 -9.73
CA SER A 148 1.98 17.16 -8.36
C SER A 148 0.84 16.82 -7.39
N SER A 149 -0.27 17.59 -7.42
CA SER A 149 -1.46 17.34 -6.59
C SER A 149 -2.14 16.02 -6.96
N MET A 150 -2.26 15.70 -8.26
CA MET A 150 -2.81 14.44 -8.74
C MET A 150 -1.97 13.24 -8.27
N ILE A 151 -0.65 13.28 -8.43
CA ILE A 151 0.26 12.22 -7.96
C ILE A 151 0.09 11.99 -6.46
N ARG A 152 0.10 13.07 -5.66
CA ARG A 152 -0.12 12.96 -4.21
C ARG A 152 -1.47 12.31 -3.89
N SER A 153 -2.54 12.73 -4.55
CA SER A 153 -3.89 12.22 -4.31
C SER A 153 -4.00 10.72 -4.62
N ILE A 154 -3.50 10.29 -5.78
CA ILE A 154 -3.63 8.89 -6.23
C ILE A 154 -2.74 7.94 -5.42
N ILE A 155 -1.47 8.30 -5.17
CA ILE A 155 -0.51 7.43 -4.47
C ILE A 155 -0.88 7.25 -3.00
N THR A 156 -1.48 8.26 -2.36
CA THR A 156 -1.80 8.25 -0.92
C THR A 156 -3.27 7.94 -0.61
N ALA A 157 -4.09 7.66 -1.63
CA ALA A 157 -5.52 7.46 -1.47
C ALA A 157 -5.86 6.36 -0.43
N ASP A 158 -5.18 5.21 -0.51
CA ASP A 158 -5.41 4.04 0.36
C ASP A 158 -4.29 3.81 1.40
N ASP A 159 -3.35 4.74 1.56
CA ASP A 159 -2.20 4.60 2.45
C ASP A 159 -2.56 4.88 3.92
N ASP A 160 -3.30 3.96 4.54
CA ASP A 160 -3.72 4.06 5.95
C ASP A 160 -2.97 3.06 6.87
N ASP A 161 -1.94 2.38 6.36
CA ASP A 161 -1.26 1.28 7.09
C ASP A 161 -0.37 1.79 8.25
N ALA A 162 -0.08 3.10 8.31
CA ALA A 162 0.72 3.69 9.37
C ALA A 162 -0.13 4.05 10.60
N GLU A 163 -0.21 3.14 11.57
CA GLU A 163 -0.91 3.30 12.86
C GLU A 163 -0.61 4.59 13.64
N PHE A 164 0.48 5.29 13.34
CA PHE A 164 0.98 6.43 14.13
C PHE A 164 1.10 7.75 13.34
N ALA A 165 0.76 7.77 12.05
CA ALA A 165 0.96 8.95 11.19
C ALA A 165 -0.28 9.39 10.37
N SER A 166 -1.47 8.84 10.65
CA SER A 166 -2.67 9.27 9.94
C SER A 166 -3.05 10.71 10.32
N ILE A 167 -3.13 11.56 9.29
CA ILE A 167 -3.56 12.95 9.39
C ILE A 167 -5.09 12.93 9.51
N VAL A 168 -5.61 13.03 10.74
CA VAL A 168 -7.06 12.97 11.00
C VAL A 168 -7.82 14.18 10.46
N GLU A 169 -7.13 15.30 10.29
CA GLU A 169 -7.63 16.55 9.75
C GLU A 169 -7.48 16.65 8.20
N LEU A 170 -7.41 15.50 7.53
CA LEU A 170 -7.28 15.38 6.07
C LEU A 170 -8.62 14.98 5.44
N ARG A 171 -9.01 15.70 4.39
CA ARG A 171 -10.11 15.33 3.50
C ARG A 171 -9.56 14.78 2.17
N LYS A 172 -9.99 13.59 1.75
CA LYS A 172 -9.59 12.98 0.47
C LYS A 172 -10.75 13.03 -0.51
N VAL A 173 -10.57 13.75 -1.62
CA VAL A 173 -11.56 13.88 -2.71
C VAL A 173 -11.16 13.00 -3.87
N ASN A 174 -12.13 12.49 -4.64
CA ASN A 174 -11.86 11.78 -5.88
C ASN A 174 -11.46 12.77 -6.99
N PRO A 175 -10.21 12.77 -7.48
CA PRO A 175 -9.77 13.69 -8.52
C PRO A 175 -10.23 13.27 -9.93
N LEU A 176 -10.75 12.05 -10.09
CA LEU A 176 -11.08 11.43 -11.38
C LEU A 176 -12.57 11.56 -11.73
N LEU A 177 -13.31 12.47 -11.09
CA LEU A 177 -14.74 12.67 -11.38
C LEU A 177 -15.00 13.40 -12.71
N ASN A 178 -14.01 14.18 -13.19
CA ASN A 178 -14.15 14.99 -14.41
C ASN A 178 -13.23 14.44 -15.51
N ASP A 179 -13.78 14.17 -16.70
CA ASP A 179 -12.99 13.71 -17.85
C ASP A 179 -11.93 14.73 -18.31
N GLU A 180 -12.21 16.03 -18.15
CA GLU A 180 -11.26 17.10 -18.46
C GLU A 180 -9.98 16.98 -17.61
N SER A 181 -10.12 16.70 -16.31
CA SER A 181 -8.99 16.53 -15.40
C SER A 181 -8.15 15.30 -15.78
N VAL A 182 -8.80 14.21 -16.22
CA VAL A 182 -8.10 13.00 -16.66
C VAL A 182 -7.33 13.26 -17.96
N THR A 183 -7.96 13.92 -18.93
CA THR A 183 -7.33 14.26 -20.22
C THR A 183 -6.12 15.17 -20.00
N LEU A 184 -6.29 16.23 -19.20
CA LEU A 184 -5.20 17.15 -18.87
C LEU A 184 -4.06 16.44 -18.10
N PHE A 185 -4.38 15.47 -17.24
CA PHE A 185 -3.36 14.68 -16.58
C PHE A 185 -2.55 13.84 -17.56
N LEU A 186 -3.20 13.22 -18.56
CA LEU A 186 -2.52 12.43 -19.58
C LEU A 186 -1.62 13.29 -20.49
N GLU A 187 -2.08 14.49 -20.86
CA GLU A 187 -1.27 15.47 -21.59
C GLU A 187 -0.08 15.97 -20.74
N GLY A 188 -0.34 16.28 -19.45
CA GLY A 188 0.71 16.69 -18.52
C GLY A 188 1.72 15.58 -18.21
N PHE A 189 1.31 14.31 -18.22
CA PHE A 189 2.21 13.17 -18.14
C PHE A 189 3.19 13.15 -19.30
N GLU A 190 2.71 13.31 -20.55
CA GLU A 190 3.57 13.36 -21.73
C GLU A 190 4.55 14.54 -21.68
N ALA A 191 4.08 15.72 -21.25
CA ALA A 191 4.91 16.91 -21.15
C ALA A 191 5.99 16.82 -20.07
N LEU A 192 5.69 16.21 -18.92
CA LEU A 192 6.59 16.15 -17.75
C LEU A 192 7.31 14.80 -17.59
N PHE A 193 7.13 13.86 -18.53
CA PHE A 193 7.70 12.51 -18.47
C PHE A 193 9.21 12.52 -18.20
N TRP A 194 9.95 13.35 -18.94
CA TRP A 194 11.41 13.45 -18.87
C TRP A 194 11.91 13.99 -17.53
N ASP A 195 11.06 14.73 -16.81
CA ASP A 195 11.32 15.26 -15.48
C ASP A 195 10.73 14.38 -14.36
N GLY A 196 10.12 13.23 -14.70
CA GLY A 196 9.43 12.35 -13.77
C GLY A 196 10.29 11.84 -12.60
N GLN A 197 11.62 11.75 -12.79
CA GLN A 197 12.56 11.36 -11.73
C GLN A 197 12.53 12.30 -10.51
N LYS A 198 12.17 13.59 -10.72
CA LYS A 198 12.05 14.58 -9.65
C LYS A 198 10.94 14.25 -8.66
N THR A 199 9.94 13.48 -9.08
CA THR A 199 8.77 13.13 -8.24
C THR A 199 9.11 12.17 -7.11
N GLY A 200 10.21 11.41 -7.24
CA GLY A 200 10.56 10.32 -6.32
C GLY A 200 10.13 8.95 -6.84
N CYS A 201 10.19 7.93 -5.99
CA CYS A 201 9.93 6.53 -6.34
C CYS A 201 9.54 5.72 -5.11
N HIS A 202 8.96 4.54 -5.32
CA HIS A 202 8.61 3.60 -4.24
C HIS A 202 9.82 3.15 -3.41
N ALA A 203 9.52 2.66 -2.21
CA ALA A 203 10.54 2.26 -1.23
C ALA A 203 11.35 1.00 -1.60
N ASN A 204 10.93 0.26 -2.63
CA ASN A 204 11.64 -0.92 -3.13
C ASN A 204 12.79 -0.56 -4.09
N LEU A 205 12.85 0.69 -4.54
CA LEU A 205 13.82 1.16 -5.49
C LEU A 205 14.83 2.08 -4.79
N GLN A 206 16.12 1.90 -5.07
CA GLN A 206 17.17 2.70 -4.42
C GLN A 206 17.20 4.15 -4.94
N LEU A 207 17.01 4.34 -6.25
CA LEU A 207 17.00 5.64 -6.91
C LEU A 207 15.91 5.69 -7.98
N PRO A 208 15.18 6.81 -8.14
CA PRO A 208 14.15 6.94 -9.16
C PRO A 208 14.76 6.83 -10.56
N THR A 209 14.12 6.06 -11.43
CA THR A 209 14.49 5.96 -12.85
C THR A 209 13.47 6.68 -13.72
N LEU A 210 13.75 6.83 -15.01
CA LEU A 210 12.78 7.42 -15.94
C LEU A 210 11.52 6.56 -16.06
N LEU A 211 11.66 5.24 -16.00
CA LEU A 211 10.57 4.26 -16.15
C LEU A 211 9.88 3.90 -14.83
N GLU A 212 10.54 4.13 -13.69
CA GLU A 212 10.01 3.83 -12.36
C GLU A 212 10.14 5.05 -11.43
N ASN A 213 9.05 5.80 -11.33
CA ASN A 213 8.87 6.97 -10.49
C ASN A 213 7.37 7.21 -10.25
N TYR A 214 7.03 8.07 -9.29
CA TYR A 214 5.64 8.29 -8.89
C TYR A 214 4.75 8.87 -9.99
N LEU A 215 5.31 9.60 -10.97
CA LEU A 215 4.55 10.07 -12.14
C LEU A 215 4.09 8.88 -13.00
N VAL A 216 4.99 7.95 -13.31
CA VAL A 216 4.68 6.73 -14.08
C VAL A 216 3.72 5.81 -13.32
N ASP A 217 3.90 5.67 -12.01
CA ASP A 217 2.99 4.89 -11.16
C ASP A 217 1.58 5.46 -11.15
N THR A 218 1.47 6.79 -11.06
CA THR A 218 0.20 7.51 -11.13
C THR A 218 -0.43 7.34 -12.51
N PHE A 219 0.34 7.40 -13.59
CA PHE A 219 -0.13 7.15 -14.94
C PHE A 219 -0.80 5.79 -15.06
N PHE A 220 -0.13 4.72 -14.62
CA PHE A 220 -0.73 3.38 -14.65
C PHE A 220 -1.99 3.29 -13.79
N LYS A 221 -1.99 3.90 -12.61
CA LYS A 221 -3.16 3.88 -11.72
C LYS A 221 -4.34 4.65 -12.30
N VAL A 222 -4.10 5.80 -12.93
CA VAL A 222 -5.14 6.57 -13.63
C VAL A 222 -5.70 5.77 -14.80
N LEU A 223 -4.86 5.14 -15.62
CA LEU A 223 -5.33 4.26 -16.71
C LEU A 223 -6.15 3.08 -16.17
N GLN A 224 -5.71 2.46 -15.08
CA GLN A 224 -6.41 1.34 -14.45
C GLN A 224 -7.81 1.74 -13.94
N LEU A 225 -7.93 2.93 -13.34
CA LEU A 225 -9.18 3.45 -12.77
C LEU A 225 -10.13 4.06 -13.81
N THR A 226 -9.60 4.66 -14.87
CA THR A 226 -10.41 5.34 -15.90
C THR A 226 -10.66 4.49 -17.15
N ARG A 227 -9.96 3.36 -17.27
CA ARG A 227 -10.03 2.44 -18.42
C ARG A 227 -9.66 3.08 -19.77
N ARG A 228 -9.05 4.26 -19.78
CA ARG A 228 -8.61 4.99 -20.99
C ARG A 228 -7.31 4.41 -21.57
N PHE A 229 -7.25 3.09 -21.76
CA PHE A 229 -6.04 2.39 -22.21
C PHE A 229 -5.58 2.81 -23.61
N ASP A 230 -6.50 3.14 -24.51
CA ASP A 230 -6.18 3.55 -25.88
C ASP A 230 -5.35 4.84 -25.92
N GLN A 231 -5.76 5.86 -25.17
CA GLN A 231 -5.00 7.11 -25.01
C GLN A 231 -3.62 6.84 -24.37
N GLY A 232 -3.58 5.94 -23.38
CA GLY A 232 -2.33 5.51 -22.76
C GLY A 232 -1.36 4.86 -23.76
N VAL A 233 -1.87 4.00 -24.65
CA VAL A 233 -1.08 3.37 -25.72
C VAL A 233 -0.56 4.40 -26.72
N GLU A 234 -1.39 5.36 -27.13
CA GLU A 234 -1.00 6.44 -28.05
C GLU A 234 0.14 7.30 -27.48
N ILE A 235 0.01 7.73 -26.23
CA ILE A 235 1.04 8.54 -25.55
C ILE A 235 2.35 7.76 -25.46
N VAL A 236 2.30 6.50 -25.01
CA VAL A 236 3.51 5.69 -24.86
C VAL A 236 4.16 5.41 -26.22
N ASN A 237 3.39 5.22 -27.29
CA ASN A 237 3.96 5.08 -28.64
C ASN A 237 4.73 6.33 -29.08
N ARG A 238 4.21 7.54 -28.79
CA ARG A 238 4.94 8.80 -29.05
C ARG A 238 6.22 8.91 -28.22
N LEU A 239 6.20 8.42 -26.98
CA LEU A 239 7.41 8.37 -26.14
C LEU A 239 8.44 7.36 -26.67
N ILE A 240 8.00 6.21 -27.22
CA ILE A 240 8.87 5.20 -27.82
C ILE A 240 9.60 5.74 -29.05
N GLU A 241 8.97 6.61 -29.85
CA GLU A 241 9.63 7.27 -30.99
C GLU A 241 10.84 8.12 -30.54
N GLN A 242 10.84 8.62 -29.30
CA GLN A 242 11.92 9.41 -28.72
C GLN A 242 12.94 8.52 -27.98
N ASP A 243 12.47 7.59 -27.15
CA ASP A 243 13.30 6.62 -26.43
C ASP A 243 12.68 5.22 -26.44
N GLU A 244 13.37 4.31 -27.11
CA GLU A 244 13.03 2.90 -27.25
C GLU A 244 12.87 2.17 -25.89
N SER A 245 13.53 2.66 -24.83
CA SER A 245 13.43 2.09 -23.47
C SER A 245 12.00 2.15 -22.90
N CYS A 246 11.18 3.10 -23.38
CA CYS A 246 9.79 3.28 -22.97
C CYS A 246 8.88 2.11 -23.39
N ARG A 247 9.35 1.17 -24.22
CA ARG A 247 8.60 -0.01 -24.64
C ARG A 247 8.13 -0.88 -23.46
N VAL A 248 8.87 -0.86 -22.34
CA VAL A 248 8.44 -1.49 -21.08
C VAL A 248 7.08 -0.97 -20.64
N LEU A 249 6.84 0.35 -20.77
CA LEU A 249 5.60 0.98 -20.35
C LEU A 249 4.43 0.49 -21.22
N LEU A 250 4.65 0.32 -22.53
CA LEU A 250 3.62 -0.18 -23.45
C LEU A 250 3.22 -1.61 -23.10
N ALA A 251 4.19 -2.48 -22.80
CA ALA A 251 3.91 -3.84 -22.35
C ALA A 251 3.10 -3.84 -21.03
N LYS A 252 3.45 -2.97 -20.07
CA LYS A 252 2.69 -2.79 -18.81
C LYS A 252 1.25 -2.30 -19.09
N VAL A 253 1.03 -1.34 -20.00
CA VAL A 253 -0.32 -0.90 -20.39
C VAL A 253 -1.13 -2.05 -20.99
N TYR A 254 -0.54 -2.85 -21.90
CA TYR A 254 -1.24 -3.99 -22.47
C TYR A 254 -1.59 -5.05 -21.43
N MET A 255 -0.73 -5.28 -20.44
CA MET A 255 -1.05 -6.17 -19.31
C MET A 255 -2.22 -5.64 -18.48
N LEU A 256 -2.27 -4.34 -18.18
CA LEU A 256 -3.40 -3.74 -17.47
C LEU A 256 -4.72 -3.80 -18.26
N SER A 257 -4.64 -3.76 -19.59
CA SER A 257 -5.80 -3.92 -20.48
C SER A 257 -6.22 -5.39 -20.68
N ASN A 258 -5.64 -6.33 -19.92
CA ASN A 258 -5.83 -7.78 -20.06
C ASN A 258 -5.47 -8.35 -21.46
N GLN A 259 -4.63 -7.66 -22.24
CA GLN A 259 -4.16 -8.07 -23.57
C GLN A 259 -2.75 -8.70 -23.50
N GLU A 260 -2.64 -9.83 -22.78
CA GLU A 260 -1.35 -10.49 -22.50
C GLU A 260 -0.57 -10.92 -23.75
N ILE A 261 -1.27 -11.34 -24.82
CA ILE A 261 -0.64 -11.81 -26.06
C ILE A 261 0.12 -10.65 -26.72
N LYS A 262 -0.55 -9.49 -26.88
CA LYS A 262 0.09 -8.30 -27.43
C LYS A 262 1.22 -7.82 -26.53
N ALA A 263 1.04 -7.85 -25.21
CA ALA A 263 2.10 -7.54 -24.26
C ALA A 263 3.34 -8.42 -24.49
N MET A 264 3.16 -9.74 -24.63
CA MET A 264 4.25 -10.68 -24.90
C MET A 264 4.94 -10.43 -26.25
N ASP A 265 4.19 -10.10 -27.29
CA ASP A 265 4.76 -9.76 -28.60
C ASP A 265 5.65 -8.51 -28.50
N ILE A 266 5.19 -7.47 -27.82
CA ILE A 266 5.94 -6.23 -27.57
C ILE A 266 7.21 -6.51 -26.75
N ILE A 267 7.11 -7.34 -25.70
CA ILE A 267 8.26 -7.75 -24.88
C ILE A 267 9.29 -8.50 -25.75
N CYS A 268 8.85 -9.45 -26.56
CA CYS A 268 9.74 -10.22 -27.43
C CYS A 268 10.42 -9.33 -28.48
N GLN A 269 9.72 -8.35 -29.05
CA GLN A 269 10.29 -7.36 -29.95
C GLN A 269 11.33 -6.49 -29.23
N GLY A 270 11.01 -6.01 -28.03
CA GLY A 270 11.92 -5.22 -27.21
C GLY A 270 13.20 -5.97 -26.83
N ILE A 271 13.09 -7.25 -26.41
CA ILE A 271 14.25 -8.08 -26.07
C ILE A 271 15.12 -8.39 -27.30
N LYS A 272 14.53 -8.51 -28.50
CA LYS A 272 15.30 -8.67 -29.74
C LYS A 272 16.17 -7.45 -30.04
N ILE A 273 15.66 -6.26 -29.72
CA ILE A 273 16.35 -4.99 -29.96
C ILE A 273 17.38 -4.73 -28.87
N ASN A 274 17.00 -4.88 -27.60
CA ASN A 274 17.90 -4.82 -26.46
C ASN A 274 17.85 -6.12 -25.64
N PRO A 275 18.80 -7.05 -25.87
CA PRO A 275 18.84 -8.32 -25.14
C PRO A 275 19.18 -8.23 -23.65
N ARG A 276 19.60 -7.05 -23.16
CA ARG A 276 20.01 -6.81 -21.76
C ARG A 276 19.06 -5.86 -21.01
N ASP A 277 17.86 -5.64 -21.53
CA ASP A 277 16.86 -4.84 -20.82
C ASP A 277 16.28 -5.66 -19.65
N ALA A 278 16.70 -5.32 -18.42
CA ALA A 278 16.29 -6.02 -17.21
C ALA A 278 14.79 -5.87 -16.92
N ALA A 279 14.18 -4.73 -17.24
CA ALA A 279 12.77 -4.49 -16.97
C ALA A 279 11.87 -5.33 -17.89
N LEU A 280 12.21 -5.44 -19.18
CA LEU A 280 11.51 -6.33 -20.12
C LEU A 280 11.70 -7.81 -19.78
N LEU A 281 12.92 -8.22 -19.41
CA LEU A 281 13.21 -9.60 -19.02
C LEU A 281 12.48 -9.99 -17.72
N THR A 282 12.38 -9.07 -16.76
CA THR A 282 11.61 -9.27 -15.52
C THR A 282 10.13 -9.41 -15.82
N LEU A 283 9.57 -8.56 -16.69
CA LEU A 283 8.18 -8.65 -17.11
C LEU A 283 7.88 -9.96 -17.86
N GLN A 284 8.80 -10.41 -18.72
CA GLN A 284 8.72 -11.72 -19.37
C GLN A 284 8.66 -12.85 -18.34
N ALA A 285 9.55 -12.82 -17.36
CA ALA A 285 9.61 -13.84 -16.32
C ALA A 285 8.33 -13.87 -15.46
N GLU A 286 7.77 -12.71 -15.13
CA GLU A 286 6.50 -12.58 -14.41
C GLU A 286 5.32 -13.19 -15.19
N ILE A 287 5.21 -12.90 -16.49
CA ILE A 287 4.15 -13.47 -17.34
C ILE A 287 4.32 -14.99 -17.47
N CYS A 288 5.55 -15.47 -17.74
CA CYS A 288 5.82 -16.91 -17.86
C CYS A 288 5.52 -17.66 -16.56
N MET A 289 5.86 -17.06 -15.40
CA MET A 289 5.52 -17.59 -14.09
C MET A 289 4.00 -17.67 -13.88
N GLY A 290 3.24 -16.65 -14.30
CA GLY A 290 1.78 -16.64 -14.23
C GLY A 290 1.10 -17.70 -15.09
N LYS A 291 1.78 -18.21 -16.13
CA LYS A 291 1.32 -19.33 -16.98
C LYS A 291 1.86 -20.70 -16.56
N SER A 292 2.43 -20.81 -15.36
CA SER A 292 3.04 -22.05 -14.85
C SER A 292 4.20 -22.58 -15.72
N ARG A 293 4.82 -21.74 -16.56
CA ARG A 293 5.96 -22.09 -17.43
C ARG A 293 7.28 -21.69 -16.75
N HIS A 294 7.60 -22.40 -15.68
CA HIS A 294 8.72 -22.06 -14.81
C HIS A 294 10.09 -22.27 -15.47
N ASP A 295 10.19 -23.24 -16.40
CA ASP A 295 11.36 -23.52 -17.21
C ASP A 295 11.85 -22.28 -17.99
N LEU A 296 10.94 -21.63 -18.72
CA LEU A 296 11.25 -20.41 -19.46
C LEU A 296 11.43 -19.20 -18.54
N ALA A 297 10.66 -19.14 -17.45
CA ALA A 297 10.72 -18.04 -16.49
C ALA A 297 12.09 -17.94 -15.81
N ILE A 298 12.72 -19.07 -15.43
CA ILE A 298 14.06 -19.08 -14.83
C ILE A 298 15.06 -18.44 -15.78
N HIS A 299 15.10 -18.86 -17.05
CA HIS A 299 16.06 -18.33 -18.02
C HIS A 299 15.92 -16.81 -18.22
N ALA A 300 14.69 -16.30 -18.28
CA ALA A 300 14.44 -14.87 -18.38
C ALA A 300 14.87 -14.12 -17.10
N ALA A 301 14.52 -14.64 -15.93
CA ALA A 301 14.84 -14.02 -14.64
C ALA A 301 16.35 -14.03 -14.33
N THR A 302 17.07 -15.10 -14.64
CA THR A 302 18.54 -15.15 -14.49
C THR A 302 19.21 -14.08 -15.35
N ARG A 303 18.77 -13.94 -16.62
CA ARG A 303 19.28 -12.87 -17.49
C ARG A 303 18.92 -11.47 -16.99
N ALA A 304 17.75 -11.29 -16.37
CA ALA A 304 17.36 -10.02 -15.77
C ALA A 304 18.32 -9.64 -14.63
N VAL A 305 18.60 -10.58 -13.72
CA VAL A 305 19.54 -10.39 -12.61
C VAL A 305 20.96 -10.12 -13.11
N GLU A 306 21.44 -10.84 -14.14
CA GLU A 306 22.74 -10.57 -14.77
C GLU A 306 22.81 -9.17 -15.41
N SER A 307 21.69 -8.68 -15.93
CA SER A 307 21.61 -7.37 -16.58
C SER A 307 21.53 -6.23 -15.58
N SER A 308 20.88 -6.42 -14.42
CA SER A 308 20.78 -5.40 -13.36
C SER A 308 20.88 -6.01 -11.95
N PRO A 309 22.10 -6.32 -11.49
CA PRO A 309 22.31 -6.93 -10.17
C PRO A 309 21.95 -6.03 -8.98
N SER A 310 21.82 -4.72 -9.18
CA SER A 310 21.50 -3.75 -8.13
C SER A 310 20.00 -3.63 -7.83
N GLU A 311 19.14 -4.21 -8.68
CA GLU A 311 17.69 -4.02 -8.57
C GLU A 311 17.03 -5.14 -7.76
N PHE A 312 16.36 -4.78 -6.67
CA PHE A 312 15.68 -5.74 -5.79
C PHE A 312 14.65 -6.60 -6.55
N LYS A 313 13.86 -5.98 -7.44
CA LYS A 313 12.78 -6.64 -8.16
C LYS A 313 13.25 -7.84 -9.01
N CYS A 314 14.40 -7.70 -9.68
CA CYS A 314 14.99 -8.77 -10.47
C CYS A 314 15.30 -10.01 -9.60
N TRP A 315 15.94 -9.80 -8.44
CA TRP A 315 16.27 -10.88 -7.49
C TRP A 315 15.03 -11.48 -6.83
N ALA A 316 14.06 -10.65 -6.43
CA ALA A 316 12.82 -11.11 -5.83
C ALA A 316 12.00 -12.00 -6.79
N THR A 317 11.90 -11.61 -8.07
CA THR A 317 11.25 -12.40 -9.11
C THR A 317 11.96 -13.74 -9.33
N LEU A 318 13.29 -13.74 -9.40
CA LEU A 318 14.08 -14.98 -9.52
C LEU A 318 13.88 -15.91 -8.32
N ALA A 319 13.94 -15.39 -7.10
CA ALA A 319 13.72 -16.15 -5.87
C ALA A 319 12.32 -16.76 -5.85
N LYS A 320 11.29 -15.99 -6.21
CA LYS A 320 9.90 -16.47 -6.31
C LYS A 320 9.75 -17.61 -7.33
N ILE A 321 10.43 -17.53 -8.46
CA ILE A 321 10.41 -18.60 -9.47
C ILE A 321 11.07 -19.87 -8.92
N TYR A 322 12.21 -19.78 -8.24
CA TYR A 322 12.85 -20.94 -7.61
C TYR A 322 11.96 -21.60 -6.53
N ILE A 323 11.24 -20.80 -5.74
CA ILE A 323 10.26 -21.28 -4.74
C ILE A 323 9.10 -22.04 -5.41
N ASN A 324 8.69 -21.62 -6.60
CA ASN A 324 7.64 -22.30 -7.37
C ASN A 324 8.12 -23.61 -8.01
N VAL A 325 9.38 -23.65 -8.47
CA VAL A 325 10.00 -24.90 -8.95
C VAL A 325 10.31 -25.88 -7.82
N GLY A 326 10.41 -25.40 -6.57
CA GLY A 326 10.79 -26.21 -5.40
C GLY A 326 12.30 -26.33 -5.22
N ASN A 327 13.09 -25.49 -5.89
CA ASN A 327 14.53 -25.39 -5.67
C ASN A 327 14.82 -24.40 -4.52
N PHE A 328 14.66 -24.86 -3.28
CA PHE A 328 14.78 -24.01 -2.10
C PHE A 328 16.22 -23.59 -1.79
N GLU A 329 17.22 -24.38 -2.20
CA GLU A 329 18.64 -24.06 -1.99
C GLU A 329 19.03 -22.81 -2.77
N GLU A 330 18.73 -22.80 -4.08
CA GLU A 330 18.99 -21.64 -4.94
C GLU A 330 18.10 -20.45 -4.57
N ALA A 331 16.86 -20.68 -4.11
CA ALA A 331 16.00 -19.62 -3.60
C ALA A 331 16.63 -18.88 -2.41
N LEU A 332 17.19 -19.61 -1.44
CA LEU A 332 17.87 -19.01 -0.28
C LEU A 332 19.14 -18.27 -0.69
N LEU A 333 19.94 -18.83 -1.61
CA LEU A 333 21.13 -18.16 -2.15
C LEU A 333 20.79 -16.86 -2.88
N THR A 334 19.72 -16.89 -3.69
CA THR A 334 19.20 -15.74 -4.43
C THR A 334 18.70 -14.67 -3.46
N LEU A 335 17.94 -15.07 -2.44
CA LEU A 335 17.43 -14.17 -1.41
C LEU A 335 18.57 -13.50 -0.63
N ASN A 336 19.62 -14.26 -0.26
CA ASN A 336 20.80 -13.73 0.42
C ASN A 336 21.57 -12.70 -0.42
N SER A 337 21.55 -12.86 -1.74
CA SER A 337 22.23 -11.97 -2.69
C SER A 337 21.40 -10.74 -3.07
N CYS A 338 20.17 -10.63 -2.55
CA CYS A 338 19.22 -9.60 -2.91
C CYS A 338 19.59 -8.23 -2.29
N PRO A 339 19.68 -7.15 -3.08
CA PRO A 339 20.03 -5.82 -2.58
C PRO A 339 18.87 -5.22 -1.78
N MET A 340 19.13 -4.86 -0.51
CA MET A 340 18.12 -4.29 0.38
C MET A 340 18.16 -2.76 0.35
N VAL A 341 16.98 -2.12 0.35
CA VAL A 341 16.85 -0.66 0.40
C VAL A 341 16.59 -0.22 1.83
N THR A 342 17.53 0.53 2.42
CA THR A 342 17.48 0.95 3.83
C THR A 342 17.21 2.44 4.03
N HIS A 343 17.51 3.27 3.03
CA HIS A 343 17.50 4.73 3.17
C HIS A 343 16.17 5.39 2.80
N LYS A 344 15.23 4.63 2.20
CA LYS A 344 13.97 5.17 1.70
C LYS A 344 12.77 4.48 2.33
N ASP A 345 11.93 5.27 2.98
CA ASP A 345 10.61 4.85 3.44
C ASP A 345 9.57 5.07 2.33
N ARG A 346 8.44 4.35 2.42
CA ARG A 346 7.28 4.62 1.58
C ARG A 346 6.81 6.05 1.82
N TYR A 347 6.55 6.80 0.74
CA TYR A 347 5.98 8.12 0.86
C TYR A 347 4.60 8.07 1.53
N HIS A 348 4.45 8.87 2.57
CA HIS A 348 3.20 9.08 3.29
C HIS A 348 3.02 10.59 3.52
N LEU A 349 1.77 11.04 3.58
CA LEU A 349 1.48 12.43 3.88
C LEU A 349 1.99 12.76 5.28
N LYS A 350 2.74 13.86 5.40
CA LYS A 350 3.27 14.35 6.67
C LYS A 350 2.57 15.65 7.04
N ARG A 351 2.22 15.79 8.32
CA ARG A 351 1.76 17.08 8.86
C ARG A 351 2.88 18.10 8.74
N VAL A 352 2.53 19.30 8.28
CA VAL A 352 3.40 20.47 8.39
C VAL A 352 3.40 20.94 9.84
N PHE A 353 2.22 20.93 10.46
CA PHE A 353 2.00 21.37 11.84
C PHE A 353 1.38 20.26 12.69
N ASN A 354 1.88 20.08 13.92
CA ASN A 354 1.32 19.12 14.88
C ASN A 354 0.33 19.81 15.84
N PRO A 355 -0.99 19.65 15.65
CA PRO A 355 -1.97 20.32 16.51
C PRO A 355 -2.09 19.68 17.89
N LEU A 356 -2.54 20.48 18.87
CA LEU A 356 -2.96 19.95 20.16
C LEU A 356 -4.34 19.30 20.03
N LYS A 357 -4.60 18.25 20.81
CA LYS A 357 -5.89 17.53 20.80
C LYS A 357 -7.10 18.42 21.07
N GLN A 358 -6.93 19.49 21.83
CA GLN A 358 -7.99 20.45 22.16
C GLN A 358 -8.34 21.41 21.01
N ASP A 359 -7.41 21.60 20.06
CA ASP A 359 -7.56 22.51 18.93
C ASP A 359 -8.18 21.80 17.71
N LEU A 360 -8.26 20.46 17.76
CA LEU A 360 -8.84 19.61 16.73
C LEU A 360 -10.37 19.58 16.82
N HIS A 361 -11.02 20.02 15.77
CA HIS A 361 -12.45 19.91 15.55
C HIS A 361 -12.73 18.85 14.48
N LEU A 362 -13.16 17.66 14.93
CA LEU A 362 -13.47 16.52 14.07
C LEU A 362 -14.99 16.29 14.07
N PRO A 363 -15.76 16.94 13.18
CA PRO A 363 -17.20 16.73 13.12
C PRO A 363 -17.50 15.30 12.68
N LEU A 364 -18.60 14.75 13.20
CA LEU A 364 -19.08 13.43 12.80
C LEU A 364 -20.04 13.58 11.62
N PRO A 365 -19.75 13.01 10.44
CA PRO A 365 -20.74 12.90 9.36
C PRO A 365 -21.92 12.04 9.85
N VAL A 366 -23.12 12.62 9.88
CA VAL A 366 -24.38 11.94 10.27
C VAL A 366 -25.25 11.58 9.07
N ASP A 367 -24.79 11.95 7.87
CA ASP A 367 -25.43 11.68 6.59
C ASP A 367 -25.26 10.23 6.15
N VAL A 368 -24.15 9.58 6.52
CA VAL A 368 -23.94 8.15 6.25
C VAL A 368 -23.56 7.38 7.50
N THR A 369 -24.41 6.46 7.96
CA THR A 369 -24.20 5.74 9.23
C THR A 369 -24.47 4.24 9.16
N ILE A 370 -23.65 3.45 9.84
CA ILE A 370 -23.91 2.03 10.13
C ILE A 370 -23.52 1.84 11.59
N ASP A 371 -24.46 1.40 12.43
CA ASP A 371 -24.27 1.31 13.88
C ASP A 371 -22.97 0.60 14.28
N GLU A 372 -22.66 -0.52 13.64
CA GLU A 372 -21.42 -1.31 13.88
C GLU A 372 -20.12 -0.52 13.61
N VAL A 373 -20.14 0.44 12.69
CA VAL A 373 -18.98 1.18 12.19
C VAL A 373 -18.88 2.58 12.79
N THR A 374 -20.00 3.29 12.92
CA THR A 374 -20.03 4.71 13.31
C THR A 374 -20.10 4.95 14.82
N THR A 375 -20.54 3.99 15.61
CA THR A 375 -20.69 4.16 17.07
C THR A 375 -19.45 3.80 17.88
N LEU A 376 -18.30 3.59 17.23
CA LEU A 376 -17.04 3.24 17.88
C LEU A 376 -16.58 4.31 18.88
N ASN A 377 -16.53 3.93 20.16
CA ASN A 377 -16.06 4.79 21.24
C ASN A 377 -14.52 4.68 21.40
N PRO A 378 -13.76 5.78 21.21
CA PRO A 378 -12.30 5.76 21.33
C PRO A 378 -11.76 5.37 22.71
N ALA A 379 -12.53 5.60 23.77
CA ALA A 379 -12.14 5.24 25.13
C ALA A 379 -12.04 3.72 25.30
N ASP A 380 -13.01 2.99 24.75
CA ASP A 380 -13.08 1.53 24.84
C ASP A 380 -11.93 0.90 24.04
N VAL A 381 -11.62 1.46 22.86
CA VAL A 381 -10.44 1.06 22.06
C VAL A 381 -9.15 1.25 22.85
N THR A 382 -8.97 2.41 23.49
CA THR A 382 -7.76 2.71 24.25
C THR A 382 -7.61 1.79 25.47
N GLN A 383 -8.72 1.45 26.13
CA GLN A 383 -8.72 0.52 27.25
C GLN A 383 -8.35 -0.89 26.81
N GLU A 384 -8.92 -1.36 25.69
CA GLU A 384 -8.60 -2.67 25.12
C GLU A 384 -7.11 -2.80 24.77
N HIS A 385 -6.53 -1.78 24.13
CA HIS A 385 -5.11 -1.77 23.78
C HIS A 385 -4.18 -1.94 25.00
N LYS A 386 -4.60 -1.50 26.20
CA LYS A 386 -3.84 -1.68 27.45
C LYS A 386 -3.96 -3.09 28.03
N THR A 387 -4.99 -3.85 27.65
CA THR A 387 -5.25 -5.21 28.16
C THR A 387 -4.57 -6.30 27.36
N VAL A 388 -4.18 -6.01 26.11
CA VAL A 388 -3.54 -7.00 25.21
C VAL A 388 -2.13 -7.37 25.67
N ASP A 389 -1.78 -8.64 25.49
CA ASP A 389 -0.44 -9.15 25.78
C ASP A 389 0.63 -8.37 25.00
N ALA A 390 1.59 -7.80 25.74
CA ALA A 390 2.70 -7.06 25.20
C ALA A 390 3.59 -7.91 24.27
N SER A 391 3.62 -9.24 24.45
CA SER A 391 4.40 -10.15 23.60
C SER A 391 3.81 -10.27 22.18
N LEU A 392 2.48 -10.21 22.07
CA LEU A 392 1.75 -10.26 20.80
C LEU A 392 1.72 -8.89 20.12
N LEU A 393 1.58 -7.82 20.90
CA LEU A 393 1.54 -6.45 20.40
C LEU A 393 2.87 -6.00 19.77
N ASN A 394 4.00 -6.37 20.40
CA ASN A 394 5.32 -5.94 19.97
C ASN A 394 6.02 -6.94 19.05
N LEU A 395 5.26 -7.72 18.26
CA LEU A 395 5.85 -8.67 17.33
C LEU A 395 6.68 -7.94 16.27
N PRO A 396 8.00 -8.18 16.20
CA PRO A 396 8.87 -7.34 15.40
C PRO A 396 8.65 -7.53 13.89
N ALA A 397 8.13 -8.69 13.46
CA ALA A 397 7.76 -8.96 12.07
C ALA A 397 6.64 -8.04 11.55
N ALA A 398 5.78 -7.50 12.43
CA ALA A 398 4.74 -6.56 12.04
C ALA A 398 5.28 -5.18 11.63
N SER A 399 6.48 -4.83 12.09
CA SER A 399 7.13 -3.54 11.81
C SER A 399 8.03 -3.53 10.56
N LEU A 400 8.15 -4.68 9.88
CA LEU A 400 8.96 -4.81 8.67
C LEU A 400 8.42 -3.92 7.53
N LYS A 401 9.34 -3.28 6.81
CA LYS A 401 9.04 -2.35 5.71
C LYS A 401 9.72 -2.77 4.41
N SER A 402 9.12 -2.35 3.30
CA SER A 402 9.73 -2.34 1.95
C SER A 402 10.33 -3.70 1.55
N THR A 403 11.58 -3.72 1.07
CA THR A 403 12.30 -4.92 0.61
C THR A 403 12.40 -6.01 1.68
N PHE A 404 12.53 -5.64 2.97
CA PHE A 404 12.59 -6.62 4.06
C PHE A 404 11.26 -7.33 4.28
N ALA A 405 10.13 -6.60 4.15
CA ALA A 405 8.80 -7.20 4.25
C ALA A 405 8.53 -8.15 3.08
N GLU A 406 8.95 -7.80 1.86
CA GLU A 406 8.82 -8.66 0.69
C GLU A 406 9.73 -9.91 0.79
N ALA A 407 10.99 -9.74 1.21
CA ALA A 407 11.90 -10.85 1.46
C ALA A 407 11.38 -11.79 2.55
N TYR A 408 10.80 -11.24 3.64
CA TYR A 408 10.13 -12.02 4.66
C TYR A 408 8.93 -12.78 4.11
N GLY A 409 8.15 -12.16 3.21
CA GLY A 409 7.03 -12.81 2.53
C GLY A 409 7.43 -14.00 1.64
N LEU A 410 8.63 -13.96 1.04
CA LEU A 410 9.21 -15.10 0.30
C LEU A 410 9.69 -16.19 1.26
N LEU A 411 10.31 -15.81 2.38
CA LEU A 411 10.78 -16.77 3.40
C LEU A 411 9.61 -17.51 4.07
N THR A 412 8.50 -16.81 4.36
CA THR A 412 7.29 -17.46 4.88
C THR A 412 6.65 -18.39 3.85
N GLU A 413 6.75 -18.07 2.55
CA GLU A 413 6.31 -18.97 1.48
C GLU A 413 7.13 -20.27 1.42
N ILE A 414 8.45 -20.18 1.62
CA ILE A 414 9.32 -21.36 1.73
C ILE A 414 8.87 -22.21 2.92
N VAL A 415 8.78 -21.64 4.12
CA VAL A 415 8.34 -22.39 5.32
C VAL A 415 6.98 -23.02 5.15
N HIS A 416 6.04 -22.33 4.51
CA HIS A 416 4.71 -22.87 4.28
C HIS A 416 4.74 -24.14 3.42
N LYS A 417 5.69 -24.27 2.49
CA LYS A 417 5.84 -25.45 1.62
C LYS A 417 6.61 -26.60 2.27
N ILE A 418 7.69 -26.32 3.01
CA ILE A 418 8.62 -27.38 3.51
C ILE A 418 8.61 -27.58 5.03
N GLY A 419 8.11 -26.62 5.80
CA GLY A 419 8.18 -26.60 7.25
C GLY A 419 9.50 -26.06 7.81
N TRP A 420 9.52 -25.80 9.11
CA TRP A 420 10.63 -25.15 9.81
C TRP A 420 11.91 -25.98 9.87
N GLU A 421 11.80 -27.28 10.20
CA GLU A 421 12.97 -28.17 10.35
C GLU A 421 13.73 -28.36 9.03
N GLU A 422 13.00 -28.56 7.93
CA GLU A 422 13.59 -28.67 6.60
C GLU A 422 14.23 -27.36 6.14
N LEU A 423 13.60 -26.21 6.45
CA LEU A 423 14.21 -24.91 6.20
C LEU A 423 15.54 -24.76 6.93
N LEU A 424 15.63 -25.16 8.21
CA LEU A 424 16.89 -25.14 8.96
C LEU A 424 17.94 -26.07 8.35
N ARG A 425 17.53 -27.23 7.83
CA ARG A 425 18.43 -28.14 7.11
C ARG A 425 19.00 -27.50 5.85
N TYR A 426 18.17 -26.87 5.02
CA TYR A 426 18.65 -26.13 3.84
C TYR A 426 19.53 -24.93 4.23
N ARG A 427 19.17 -24.19 5.27
CA ARG A 427 19.97 -23.08 5.81
C ARG A 427 21.37 -23.56 6.22
N ALA A 428 21.47 -24.65 6.99
CA ALA A 428 22.76 -25.20 7.45
C ALA A 428 23.60 -25.81 6.32
N LYS A 429 22.95 -26.28 5.25
CA LYS A 429 23.61 -26.79 4.04
C LYS A 429 24.23 -25.66 3.23
N VAL A 430 23.49 -24.57 3.04
CA VAL A 430 23.85 -23.47 2.12
C VAL A 430 24.71 -22.40 2.80
N PHE A 431 24.47 -22.15 4.08
CA PHE A 431 25.07 -21.03 4.80
C PHE A 431 26.08 -21.45 5.87
N VAL A 432 27.03 -20.55 6.10
CA VAL A 432 27.90 -20.49 7.27
C VAL A 432 27.55 -19.23 8.06
N MET A 433 27.53 -19.35 9.39
CA MET A 433 27.24 -18.22 10.26
C MET A 433 28.50 -17.40 10.55
N GLU A 434 28.36 -16.08 10.78
CA GLU A 434 29.50 -15.17 10.96
C GLU A 434 30.43 -15.61 12.12
N HIS A 435 29.86 -16.16 13.19
CA HIS A 435 30.64 -16.63 14.35
C HIS A 435 31.44 -17.92 14.04
N GLU A 436 30.92 -18.79 13.18
CA GLU A 436 31.61 -19.99 12.70
C GLU A 436 32.75 -19.58 11.76
N TYR A 437 32.47 -18.67 10.83
CA TYR A 437 33.47 -18.09 9.93
C TYR A 437 34.61 -17.40 10.68
N LYS A 438 34.31 -16.62 11.72
CA LYS A 438 35.33 -15.95 12.56
C LYS A 438 36.18 -16.93 13.36
N LYS A 439 35.58 -17.98 13.93
CA LYS A 439 36.30 -19.03 14.67
C LYS A 439 37.28 -19.78 13.76
N GLU A 440 36.88 -20.10 12.53
CA GLU A 440 37.79 -20.74 11.58
C GLU A 440 38.92 -19.82 11.12
N LYS A 441 38.63 -18.52 10.91
CA LYS A 441 39.69 -17.54 10.59
C LYS A 441 40.72 -17.41 11.72
N SER A 442 40.28 -17.54 12.98
CA SER A 442 41.18 -17.58 14.13
C SER A 442 41.96 -18.91 14.24
N HIS A 443 41.34 -20.05 13.91
CA HIS A 443 42.02 -21.34 13.91
C HIS A 443 43.02 -21.49 12.76
N SER A 444 42.70 -20.98 11.56
CA SER A 444 43.60 -20.95 10.39
C SER A 444 44.78 -19.97 10.54
N ALA A 445 44.57 -18.83 11.21
CA ALA A 445 45.67 -17.94 11.58
C ALA A 445 46.63 -18.58 12.59
N THR A 446 46.12 -19.42 13.50
CA THR A 446 46.94 -20.11 14.52
C THR A 446 47.71 -21.30 13.95
N SER A 447 47.21 -21.96 12.90
CA SER A 447 47.91 -23.06 12.22
C SER A 447 48.98 -22.60 11.21
N SER A 448 49.00 -21.31 10.84
CA SER A 448 50.05 -20.73 9.98
C SER A 448 51.34 -20.32 10.72
N THR A 449 51.37 -20.39 12.06
CA THR A 449 52.50 -19.89 12.89
C THR A 449 53.24 -20.99 13.67
N THR A 450 53.05 -22.27 13.35
CA THR A 450 53.68 -23.41 14.06
C THR A 450 54.56 -24.28 13.15
N LEU A 451 55.33 -23.66 12.26
CA LEU A 451 56.46 -24.29 11.55
C LEU A 451 57.77 -23.53 11.80
N ALA A 452 58.07 -23.24 13.06
CA ALA A 452 59.42 -23.04 13.58
C ALA A 452 59.32 -22.72 15.08
N ASN A 453 59.48 -23.73 15.92
CA ASN A 453 60.44 -23.71 17.03
C ASN A 453 60.20 -24.88 17.99
N ASP A 454 61.15 -25.79 17.87
CA ASP A 454 61.91 -26.37 18.97
C ASP A 454 61.41 -27.65 19.65
N ALA A 455 62.37 -28.55 19.72
CA ALA A 455 62.30 -29.87 20.30
C ALA A 455 62.42 -29.80 21.83
N THR A 456 62.08 -30.91 22.47
CA THR A 456 62.31 -31.26 23.89
C THR A 456 61.33 -30.69 24.94
N ILE A 457 60.43 -31.54 25.43
CA ILE A 457 60.50 -32.16 26.78
C ILE A 457 59.44 -33.29 26.88
N LYS A 458 59.84 -34.39 27.54
CA LYS A 458 59.07 -35.63 27.77
C LYS A 458 58.08 -35.52 28.95
N ALA A 459 56.97 -36.24 28.79
CA ALA A 459 56.17 -37.00 29.79
C ALA A 459 55.36 -36.27 30.88
N ILE A 460 54.04 -36.50 30.92
CA ILE A 460 53.28 -37.31 31.91
C ILE A 460 51.79 -37.42 31.44
N ASN A 461 51.11 -38.44 31.94
CA ASN A 461 50.01 -39.22 31.38
C ASN A 461 48.58 -38.75 31.77
N CYS A 462 47.61 -39.26 30.99
CA CYS A 462 46.22 -39.64 31.32
C CYS A 462 45.07 -38.61 31.43
N GLY A 463 44.08 -38.80 30.55
CA GLY A 463 42.70 -38.32 30.70
C GLY A 463 41.86 -38.54 29.43
N ASN A 464 41.49 -39.80 29.14
CA ASN A 464 40.60 -40.17 28.03
C ASN A 464 39.22 -39.49 28.15
N GLY A 465 38.90 -38.62 27.19
CA GLY A 465 37.54 -38.25 26.83
C GLY A 465 37.42 -38.38 25.32
N GLN A 466 36.67 -39.38 24.85
CA GLN A 466 36.38 -39.59 23.43
C GLN A 466 35.67 -38.35 22.86
N GLN A 467 36.41 -37.48 22.19
CA GLN A 467 35.84 -36.58 21.20
C GLN A 467 35.68 -37.35 19.90
N ASN A 468 34.46 -37.79 19.61
CA ASN A 468 34.04 -38.05 18.23
C ASN A 468 34.00 -36.69 17.51
N GLY A 469 35.17 -36.22 17.08
CA GLY A 469 35.27 -35.15 16.12
C GLY A 469 34.91 -35.72 14.75
N ASN A 470 33.66 -35.52 14.32
CA ASN A 470 33.36 -35.57 12.90
C ASN A 470 34.23 -34.49 12.25
N ALA A 471 35.25 -34.92 11.51
CA ALA A 471 35.95 -34.07 10.56
C ALA A 471 34.89 -33.59 9.55
N VAL A 472 34.36 -32.39 9.79
CA VAL A 472 33.64 -31.65 8.75
C VAL A 472 34.67 -31.43 7.66
N ASN A 473 34.43 -32.00 6.48
CA ASN A 473 35.34 -31.90 5.35
C ASN A 473 35.62 -30.41 5.07
N ASP A 474 36.89 -30.02 5.05
CA ASP A 474 37.34 -28.64 4.78
C ASP A 474 36.78 -28.09 3.44
N ASP A 475 36.49 -29.00 2.50
CA ASP A 475 35.86 -28.70 1.21
C ASP A 475 34.35 -28.37 1.33
N ASP A 476 33.61 -28.99 2.25
CA ASP A 476 32.18 -28.68 2.50
C ASP A 476 32.01 -27.30 3.13
N PHE A 477 33.01 -26.82 3.89
CA PHE A 477 32.98 -25.48 4.45
C PHE A 477 33.22 -24.41 3.39
N ARG A 478 34.16 -24.64 2.46
CA ARG A 478 34.48 -23.72 1.35
C ARG A 478 33.33 -23.55 0.35
N ALA A 479 32.44 -24.53 0.23
CA ALA A 479 31.28 -24.47 -0.67
C ALA A 479 30.12 -23.59 -0.15
N LYS A 480 30.09 -23.31 1.17
CA LYS A 480 29.01 -22.55 1.80
C LYS A 480 29.20 -21.05 1.69
N ARG A 481 28.10 -20.30 1.62
CA ARG A 481 28.13 -18.83 1.59
C ARG A 481 27.89 -18.24 2.97
N LEU A 482 28.40 -17.04 3.21
CA LEU A 482 28.07 -16.30 4.43
C LEU A 482 26.61 -15.86 4.38
N CYS A 483 25.84 -16.17 5.43
CA CYS A 483 24.49 -15.62 5.59
C CYS A 483 24.57 -14.12 5.93
N GLU A 484 23.85 -13.30 5.18
CA GLU A 484 23.70 -11.89 5.48
C GLU A 484 22.98 -11.69 6.81
N ARG A 485 23.44 -10.70 7.60
CA ARG A 485 22.90 -10.46 8.95
C ARG A 485 21.41 -10.12 8.96
N TRP A 486 20.94 -9.41 7.93
CA TRP A 486 19.53 -9.06 7.82
C TRP A 486 18.67 -10.30 7.55
N LEU A 487 19.17 -11.25 6.76
CA LEU A 487 18.47 -12.50 6.48
C LEU A 487 18.45 -13.39 7.72
N ASP A 488 19.55 -13.45 8.48
CA ASP A 488 19.60 -14.12 9.77
C ASP A 488 18.56 -13.58 10.76
N ASN A 489 18.41 -12.24 10.81
CA ASN A 489 17.37 -11.60 11.60
C ASN A 489 15.96 -12.00 11.12
N LEU A 490 15.72 -12.13 9.81
CA LEU A 490 14.44 -12.61 9.29
C LEU A 490 14.13 -14.05 9.72
N PHE A 491 15.12 -14.94 9.83
CA PHE A 491 14.91 -16.28 10.39
C PHE A 491 14.46 -16.24 11.86
N MET A 492 15.04 -15.32 12.66
CA MET A 492 14.64 -15.14 14.06
C MET A 492 13.20 -14.60 14.17
N LEU A 493 12.87 -13.59 13.36
CA LEU A 493 11.52 -13.02 13.25
C LEU A 493 10.49 -14.10 12.87
N LEU A 494 10.84 -14.95 11.92
CA LEU A 494 10.00 -16.05 11.47
C LEU A 494 9.75 -17.09 12.57
N TYR A 495 10.80 -17.42 13.33
CA TYR A 495 10.68 -18.32 14.46
C TYR A 495 9.71 -17.77 15.52
N GLU A 496 9.78 -16.47 15.81
CA GLU A 496 8.86 -15.82 16.76
C GLU A 496 7.40 -15.87 16.28
N ASP A 497 7.14 -15.55 15.01
CA ASP A 497 5.81 -15.64 14.40
C ASP A 497 5.27 -17.09 14.46
N LEU A 498 6.10 -18.09 14.10
CA LEU A 498 5.74 -19.52 14.18
C LEU A 498 5.45 -19.95 15.61
N ARG A 499 6.25 -19.49 16.59
CA ARG A 499 6.03 -19.78 18.00
C ARG A 499 4.69 -19.24 18.47
N VAL A 500 4.37 -17.98 18.17
CA VAL A 500 3.09 -17.37 18.55
C VAL A 500 1.93 -18.11 17.88
N TYR A 501 2.03 -18.42 16.59
CA TYR A 501 1.00 -19.15 15.86
C TYR A 501 0.76 -20.56 16.44
N THR A 502 1.81 -21.30 16.75
CA THR A 502 1.70 -22.65 17.34
C THR A 502 1.15 -22.63 18.76
N MET A 503 1.56 -21.66 19.59
CA MET A 503 0.98 -21.46 20.94
C MET A 503 -0.52 -21.17 20.86
N TYR A 504 -0.92 -20.23 20.00
CA TYR A 504 -2.32 -19.90 19.76
C TYR A 504 -3.13 -21.14 19.34
N ARG A 505 -2.63 -21.91 18.37
CA ARG A 505 -3.32 -23.12 17.90
C ARG A 505 -3.46 -24.18 18.99
N ALA A 506 -2.42 -24.39 19.79
CA ALA A 506 -2.46 -25.32 20.90
C ALA A 506 -3.50 -24.89 21.96
N GLU A 507 -3.52 -23.59 22.30
CA GLU A 507 -4.49 -23.02 23.25
C GLU A 507 -5.94 -23.18 22.75
N HIS A 508 -6.17 -22.83 21.47
CA HIS A 508 -7.48 -22.95 20.83
C HIS A 508 -7.96 -24.42 20.80
N MET A 509 -7.10 -25.35 20.41
CA MET A 509 -7.42 -26.79 20.40
C MET A 509 -7.74 -27.32 21.79
N HIS A 510 -6.96 -26.94 22.80
CA HIS A 510 -7.16 -27.38 24.18
C HIS A 510 -8.48 -26.88 24.75
N LEU A 511 -8.81 -25.60 24.57
CA LEU A 511 -10.06 -25.02 25.06
C LEU A 511 -11.29 -25.56 24.33
N THR A 512 -11.18 -25.78 23.02
CA THR A 512 -12.24 -26.42 22.22
C THR A 512 -12.49 -27.86 22.69
N ALA A 513 -11.43 -28.62 22.99
CA ALA A 513 -11.55 -29.98 23.52
C ALA A 513 -12.23 -30.01 24.91
N GLN A 514 -12.05 -28.96 25.71
CA GLN A 514 -12.68 -28.78 27.01
C GLN A 514 -14.09 -28.16 26.94
N GLN A 515 -14.61 -27.90 25.72
CA GLN A 515 -15.88 -27.18 25.50
C GLN A 515 -15.94 -25.82 26.20
N MET A 516 -14.79 -25.18 26.42
CA MET A 516 -14.69 -23.84 26.99
C MET A 516 -14.65 -22.80 25.88
N GLU A 517 -15.27 -21.65 26.12
CA GLU A 517 -15.30 -20.55 25.16
C GLU A 517 -13.92 -19.87 25.08
N PHE A 518 -13.34 -19.83 23.88
CA PHE A 518 -12.06 -19.17 23.62
C PHE A 518 -12.28 -17.64 23.52
N LYS A 519 -12.15 -16.93 24.63
CA LYS A 519 -12.34 -15.48 24.69
C LYS A 519 -11.01 -14.75 24.48
N LYS A 520 -10.97 -13.91 23.45
CA LYS A 520 -9.91 -12.93 23.18
C LYS A 520 -10.55 -11.60 22.82
N THR A 521 -9.80 -10.52 23.01
CA THR A 521 -10.17 -9.17 22.60
C THR A 521 -10.15 -9.02 21.07
N THR A 522 -10.75 -7.96 20.54
CA THR A 522 -10.76 -7.66 19.11
C THR A 522 -9.34 -7.49 18.56
N LEU A 523 -8.50 -6.75 19.29
CA LEU A 523 -7.11 -6.50 18.90
C LEU A 523 -6.26 -7.78 18.93
N GLU A 524 -6.47 -8.66 19.91
CA GLU A 524 -5.79 -9.97 19.93
C GLU A 524 -6.17 -10.81 18.71
N TRP A 525 -7.46 -10.89 18.38
CA TRP A 525 -7.93 -11.59 17.17
C TRP A 525 -7.35 -11.00 15.89
N GLU A 526 -7.26 -9.67 15.81
CA GLU A 526 -6.62 -8.98 14.69
C GLU A 526 -5.14 -9.35 14.58
N LEU A 527 -4.38 -9.30 15.67
CA LEU A 527 -2.95 -9.63 15.68
C LEU A 527 -2.70 -11.10 15.34
N ILE A 528 -3.50 -12.02 15.89
CA ILE A 528 -3.45 -13.46 15.55
C ILE A 528 -3.77 -13.68 14.06
N GLY A 529 -4.79 -12.99 13.54
CA GLY A 529 -5.13 -13.02 12.12
C GLY A 529 -3.98 -12.52 11.26
N MET A 530 -3.30 -11.44 11.66
CA MET A 530 -2.14 -10.88 10.95
C MET A 530 -0.93 -11.81 10.98
N VAL A 531 -0.63 -12.47 12.10
CA VAL A 531 0.43 -13.50 12.19
C VAL A 531 0.10 -14.67 11.25
N SER A 532 -1.12 -15.19 11.34
CA SER A 532 -1.59 -16.30 10.49
C SER A 532 -1.52 -15.93 9.00
N TRP A 533 -1.85 -14.68 8.66
CA TRP A 533 -1.74 -14.13 7.31
C TRP A 533 -0.29 -14.09 6.83
N ARG A 534 0.66 -13.60 7.64
CA ARG A 534 2.10 -13.56 7.31
C ARG A 534 2.65 -14.96 7.03
N LEU A 535 2.22 -15.94 7.82
CA LEU A 535 2.56 -17.37 7.69
C LEU A 535 1.78 -18.12 6.59
N LYS A 536 0.99 -17.41 5.78
CA LYS A 536 0.21 -17.94 4.64
C LYS A 536 -0.92 -18.91 5.03
N HIS A 537 -1.35 -18.94 6.30
CA HIS A 537 -2.52 -19.67 6.76
C HIS A 537 -3.79 -18.83 6.59
N PHE A 538 -4.19 -18.62 5.32
CA PHE A 538 -5.23 -17.65 4.96
C PHE A 538 -6.63 -17.99 5.48
N LYS A 539 -6.99 -19.28 5.58
CA LYS A 539 -8.32 -19.69 6.05
C LYS A 539 -8.48 -19.39 7.54
N GLU A 540 -7.52 -19.82 8.35
CA GLU A 540 -7.48 -19.56 9.79
C GLU A 540 -7.37 -18.05 10.07
N ALA A 541 -6.60 -17.31 9.26
CA ALA A 541 -6.56 -15.86 9.35
C ALA A 541 -7.93 -15.23 9.09
N SER A 542 -8.67 -15.72 8.08
CA SER A 542 -10.01 -15.21 7.76
C SER A 542 -11.01 -15.44 8.90
N GLU A 543 -10.90 -16.58 9.61
CA GLU A 543 -11.75 -16.87 10.77
C GLU A 543 -11.43 -15.93 11.93
N ALA A 544 -10.14 -15.73 12.23
CA ALA A 544 -9.70 -14.77 13.24
C ALA A 544 -10.19 -13.35 12.95
N PHE A 545 -10.11 -12.88 11.69
CA PHE A 545 -10.64 -11.57 11.30
C PHE A 545 -12.16 -11.47 11.41
N LYS A 546 -12.90 -12.55 11.13
CA LYS A 546 -14.36 -12.60 11.33
C LYS A 546 -14.72 -12.51 12.81
N TYR A 547 -14.00 -13.22 13.68
CA TYR A 547 -14.19 -13.11 15.12
C TYR A 547 -13.90 -11.69 15.63
N ALA A 548 -12.83 -11.05 15.14
CA ALA A 548 -12.55 -9.66 15.45
C ALA A 548 -13.74 -8.75 15.05
N LEU A 549 -14.19 -8.82 13.79
CA LEU A 549 -15.31 -8.00 13.30
C LEU A 549 -16.64 -8.28 14.00
N GLY A 550 -16.85 -9.50 14.50
CA GLY A 550 -18.05 -9.86 15.27
C GLY A 550 -18.10 -9.21 16.66
N LEU A 551 -16.94 -8.84 17.23
CA LEU A 551 -16.86 -8.12 18.51
C LEU A 551 -16.94 -6.61 18.30
N ARG A 552 -16.10 -6.09 17.41
CA ARG A 552 -16.00 -4.66 17.10
C ARG A 552 -15.47 -4.46 15.69
N PHE A 553 -15.96 -3.45 14.99
CA PHE A 553 -15.42 -3.10 13.69
C PHE A 553 -13.93 -2.74 13.77
N SER A 554 -13.12 -3.43 12.96
CA SER A 554 -11.70 -3.12 12.72
C SER A 554 -11.47 -2.99 11.22
N VAL A 555 -10.94 -1.83 10.82
CA VAL A 555 -10.63 -1.52 9.43
C VAL A 555 -9.59 -2.47 8.87
N LYS A 556 -8.58 -2.84 9.67
CA LYS A 556 -7.50 -3.73 9.26
C LYS A 556 -8.02 -5.14 9.00
N ALA A 557 -8.83 -5.67 9.92
CA ALA A 557 -9.49 -6.97 9.74
C ALA A 557 -10.42 -6.95 8.51
N CYS A 558 -11.19 -5.88 8.31
CA CYS A 558 -12.06 -5.72 7.14
C CYS A 558 -11.27 -5.68 5.81
N LYS A 559 -10.21 -4.85 5.73
CA LYS A 559 -9.32 -4.77 4.55
C LYS A 559 -8.68 -6.12 4.22
N LYS A 560 -8.29 -6.91 5.23
CA LYS A 560 -7.70 -8.25 5.05
C LYS A 560 -8.73 -9.30 4.65
N LEU A 561 -9.97 -9.20 5.13
CA LEU A 561 -11.07 -10.06 4.67
C LEU A 561 -11.47 -9.79 3.22
N ILE A 562 -11.48 -8.53 2.79
CA ILE A 562 -11.67 -8.17 1.38
C ILE A 562 -10.58 -8.83 0.52
N GLU A 563 -9.32 -8.71 0.93
CA GLU A 563 -8.17 -9.35 0.26
C GLU A 563 -8.32 -10.88 0.20
N PHE A 564 -8.78 -11.51 1.30
CA PHE A 564 -9.08 -12.94 1.35
C PHE A 564 -10.15 -13.36 0.33
N TYR A 565 -11.28 -12.66 0.30
CA TYR A 565 -12.39 -12.99 -0.61
C TYR A 565 -12.01 -12.81 -2.08
N LEU A 566 -11.22 -11.77 -2.41
CA LEU A 566 -10.70 -11.57 -3.77
C LEU A 566 -9.72 -12.68 -4.18
N ASN A 567 -8.85 -13.12 -3.27
CA ASN A 567 -7.90 -14.19 -3.53
C ASN A 567 -8.61 -15.54 -3.73
N GLU A 568 -9.58 -15.89 -2.88
CA GLU A 568 -10.36 -17.12 -3.04
C GLU A 568 -11.20 -17.09 -4.33
N ARG A 569 -11.75 -15.93 -4.70
CA ARG A 569 -12.45 -15.75 -5.98
C ARG A 569 -11.52 -15.94 -7.18
N SER A 570 -10.32 -15.37 -7.13
CA SER A 570 -9.31 -15.52 -8.19
C SER A 570 -8.85 -16.97 -8.33
N ARG A 571 -8.68 -17.69 -7.21
CA ARG A 571 -8.34 -19.11 -7.18
C ARG A 571 -9.40 -19.99 -7.85
N MET A 572 -10.69 -19.66 -7.71
CA MET A 572 -11.76 -20.40 -8.39
C MET A 572 -11.77 -20.20 -9.91
N ASN A 573 -11.31 -19.05 -10.39
CA ASN A 573 -11.26 -18.75 -11.82
C ASN A 573 -10.08 -19.42 -12.54
N GLN A 574 -9.08 -19.95 -11.82
CA GLN A 574 -7.96 -20.64 -12.42
C GLN A 574 -8.38 -22.00 -13.01
N PRO A 575 -8.01 -22.30 -14.27
CA PRO A 575 -8.38 -23.56 -14.94
C PRO A 575 -7.76 -24.80 -14.27
N GLU A 576 -6.65 -24.65 -13.56
CA GLU A 576 -6.08 -25.75 -12.77
C GLU A 576 -6.97 -26.15 -11.61
N THR A 577 -7.75 -25.24 -11.02
CA THR A 577 -8.69 -25.58 -9.94
C THR A 577 -9.90 -26.35 -10.50
N SER A 578 -10.39 -26.00 -11.69
CA SER A 578 -11.45 -26.76 -12.36
C SER A 578 -10.98 -28.14 -12.87
N ILE A 579 -9.68 -28.31 -13.16
CA ILE A 579 -9.06 -29.60 -13.55
C ILE A 579 -8.62 -30.42 -12.32
N ALA A 580 -8.13 -29.79 -11.24
CA ALA A 580 -7.77 -30.44 -9.98
C ALA A 580 -9.00 -30.92 -9.21
N LEU A 581 -10.11 -30.17 -9.28
CA LEU A 581 -11.43 -30.66 -8.88
C LEU A 581 -11.81 -31.95 -9.65
N ASN A 582 -11.43 -32.09 -10.92
CA ASN A 582 -11.72 -33.30 -11.69
C ASN A 582 -10.75 -34.47 -11.43
N ASN A 583 -9.52 -34.22 -10.96
CA ASN A 583 -8.47 -35.25 -10.87
C ASN A 583 -8.14 -35.75 -9.45
N LEU A 584 -8.60 -35.09 -8.39
CA LEU A 584 -8.41 -35.55 -7.01
C LEU A 584 -9.76 -36.02 -6.43
N ASN A 585 -9.92 -37.34 -6.29
CA ASN A 585 -11.04 -38.01 -5.62
C ASN A 585 -11.09 -37.74 -4.10
N GLN A 586 -11.14 -36.48 -3.68
CA GLN A 586 -11.53 -36.06 -2.33
C GLN A 586 -12.43 -34.82 -2.44
N SER A 587 -13.74 -35.07 -2.30
CA SER A 587 -14.84 -34.09 -2.24
C SER A 587 -14.89 -33.07 -3.38
N THR A 588 -15.24 -33.52 -4.59
CA THR A 588 -15.76 -32.64 -5.64
C THR A 588 -17.01 -31.94 -5.15
N LEU A 589 -16.90 -30.64 -4.83
CA LEU A 589 -18.06 -29.77 -4.69
C LEU A 589 -18.84 -29.84 -6.01
N SER A 590 -20.11 -30.19 -5.93
CA SER A 590 -21.03 -30.12 -7.05
C SER A 590 -21.05 -28.70 -7.63
N ILE A 591 -21.40 -28.56 -8.92
CA ILE A 591 -21.54 -27.25 -9.57
C ILE A 591 -22.47 -26.33 -8.77
N GLN A 592 -23.51 -26.89 -8.13
CA GLN A 592 -24.41 -26.16 -7.26
C GLN A 592 -23.73 -25.63 -5.98
N GLU A 593 -22.84 -26.41 -5.37
CA GLU A 593 -22.07 -25.98 -4.19
C GLU A 593 -21.05 -24.90 -4.56
N ILE A 594 -20.42 -24.98 -5.72
CA ILE A 594 -19.50 -23.95 -6.24
C ILE A 594 -20.26 -22.63 -6.46
N LEU A 595 -21.43 -22.67 -7.09
CA LEU A 595 -22.26 -21.48 -7.32
C LEU A 595 -22.76 -20.87 -6.00
N LYS A 596 -23.18 -21.69 -5.04
CA LYS A 596 -23.56 -21.23 -3.70
C LYS A 596 -22.40 -20.58 -2.98
N TYR A 597 -21.22 -21.21 -3.02
CA TYR A 597 -20.03 -20.67 -2.37
C TYR A 597 -19.56 -19.36 -3.02
N ARG A 598 -19.64 -19.25 -4.35
CA ARG A 598 -19.38 -18.00 -5.07
C ARG A 598 -20.35 -16.89 -4.67
N SER A 599 -21.65 -17.18 -4.63
CA SER A 599 -22.64 -16.20 -4.17
C SER A 599 -22.39 -15.77 -2.73
N PHE A 600 -22.00 -16.72 -1.86
CA PHE A 600 -21.61 -16.44 -0.49
C PHE A 600 -20.40 -15.49 -0.42
N LEU A 601 -19.35 -15.72 -1.22
CA LEU A 601 -18.19 -14.84 -1.27
C LEU A 601 -18.58 -13.42 -1.71
N ASP A 602 -19.42 -13.31 -2.74
CA ASP A 602 -19.81 -12.03 -3.32
C ASP A 602 -20.62 -11.18 -2.35
N ILE A 603 -21.60 -11.78 -1.66
CA ILE A 603 -22.41 -11.08 -0.64
C ILE A 603 -21.54 -10.59 0.52
N ASN A 604 -20.64 -11.44 1.02
CA ASN A 604 -19.74 -11.04 2.10
C ASN A 604 -18.74 -9.97 1.66
N LEU A 605 -18.23 -10.06 0.43
CA LEU A 605 -17.34 -9.06 -0.15
C LEU A 605 -18.05 -7.70 -0.30
N ILE A 606 -19.26 -7.67 -0.85
CA ILE A 606 -20.08 -6.45 -0.95
C ILE A 606 -20.32 -5.85 0.43
N SER A 607 -20.75 -6.65 1.41
CA SER A 607 -21.01 -6.15 2.77
C SER A 607 -19.75 -5.53 3.41
N ASN A 608 -18.59 -6.16 3.27
CA ASN A 608 -17.34 -5.60 3.78
C ASN A 608 -16.90 -4.33 3.03
N LEU A 609 -17.11 -4.26 1.71
CA LEU A 609 -16.82 -3.06 0.92
C LEU A 609 -17.71 -1.88 1.31
N VAL A 610 -19.00 -2.11 1.57
CA VAL A 610 -19.93 -1.08 2.07
C VAL A 610 -19.46 -0.58 3.44
N LYS A 611 -19.16 -1.47 4.38
CA LYS A 611 -18.65 -1.08 5.72
C LYS A 611 -17.34 -0.29 5.62
N LEU A 612 -16.44 -0.66 4.72
CA LEU A 612 -15.21 0.09 4.45
C LEU A 612 -15.50 1.48 3.87
N GLY A 613 -16.46 1.59 2.93
CA GLY A 613 -16.89 2.87 2.37
C GLY A 613 -17.44 3.81 3.44
N VAL A 614 -18.31 3.32 4.32
CA VAL A 614 -18.85 4.09 5.44
C VAL A 614 -17.76 4.51 6.43
N TRP A 615 -16.81 3.63 6.71
CA TRP A 615 -15.65 3.98 7.54
C TRP A 615 -14.80 5.09 6.90
N ASN A 616 -14.54 5.01 5.60
CA ASN A 616 -13.78 6.03 4.88
C ASN A 616 -14.53 7.37 4.87
N HIS A 617 -15.85 7.37 4.63
CA HIS A 617 -16.69 8.57 4.70
C HIS A 617 -16.66 9.22 6.09
N ARG A 618 -16.75 8.43 7.15
CA ARG A 618 -16.60 8.90 8.55
C ARG A 618 -15.30 9.70 8.74
N TRP A 619 -14.21 9.26 8.11
CA TRP A 619 -12.90 9.90 8.18
C TRP A 619 -12.58 10.75 6.94
N TYR A 620 -13.62 11.37 6.37
CA TYR A 620 -13.52 12.40 5.32
C TYR A 620 -12.82 11.93 4.04
N ALA A 621 -12.82 10.62 3.77
CA ALA A 621 -12.23 10.01 2.60
C ALA A 621 -13.32 9.51 1.64
N GLU A 622 -13.53 10.25 0.55
CA GLU A 622 -14.49 9.92 -0.52
C GLU A 622 -13.84 9.09 -1.64
N PHE A 623 -12.51 8.95 -1.61
CA PHE A 623 -11.75 8.31 -2.66
C PHE A 623 -10.93 7.13 -2.13
N SER A 624 -11.22 5.93 -2.64
CA SER A 624 -10.47 4.71 -2.37
C SER A 624 -10.37 3.87 -3.66
N PRO A 625 -9.23 3.93 -4.37
CA PRO A 625 -8.96 3.07 -5.51
C PRO A 625 -9.16 1.58 -5.21
N LYS A 626 -8.72 1.10 -4.04
CA LYS A 626 -8.89 -0.30 -3.62
C LYS A 626 -10.36 -0.69 -3.53
N LEU A 627 -11.23 0.20 -3.02
CA LEU A 627 -12.67 -0.06 -2.97
C LEU A 627 -13.26 -0.17 -4.38
N ILE A 628 -12.92 0.76 -5.28
CA ILE A 628 -13.38 0.77 -6.68
C ILE A 628 -12.93 -0.52 -7.38
N GLU A 629 -11.65 -0.89 -7.27
CA GLU A 629 -11.10 -2.08 -7.93
C GLU A 629 -11.69 -3.39 -7.38
N SER A 630 -11.85 -3.48 -6.06
CA SER A 630 -12.42 -4.67 -5.43
C SER A 630 -13.88 -4.86 -5.84
N LEU A 631 -14.64 -3.77 -5.93
CA LEU A 631 -16.03 -3.80 -6.36
C LEU A 631 -16.16 -4.09 -7.87
N ALA A 632 -15.21 -3.60 -8.68
CA ALA A 632 -15.17 -3.87 -10.12
C ALA A 632 -15.09 -5.37 -10.43
N VAL A 633 -14.29 -6.13 -9.66
CA VAL A 633 -14.21 -7.60 -9.80
C VAL A 633 -15.57 -8.27 -9.60
N VAL A 634 -16.39 -7.75 -8.68
CA VAL A 634 -17.74 -8.24 -8.42
C VAL A 634 -18.67 -7.90 -9.58
N VAL A 635 -18.67 -6.64 -10.00
CA VAL A 635 -19.50 -6.09 -11.08
C VAL A 635 -19.23 -6.79 -12.42
N GLU A 636 -17.96 -7.03 -12.76
CA GLU A 636 -17.54 -7.68 -14.02
C GLU A 636 -18.22 -9.04 -14.24
N ASN A 637 -18.54 -9.76 -13.17
CA ASN A 637 -19.16 -11.08 -13.28
C ASN A 637 -20.65 -11.10 -12.89
N GLY A 638 -21.05 -10.27 -11.92
CA GLY A 638 -22.40 -10.25 -11.36
C GLY A 638 -23.36 -9.32 -12.11
N GLY A 639 -22.81 -8.35 -12.86
CA GLY A 639 -23.55 -7.23 -13.43
C GLY A 639 -23.81 -6.12 -12.41
N LEU A 640 -23.73 -4.87 -12.85
CA LEU A 640 -23.90 -3.69 -11.99
C LEU A 640 -25.28 -3.67 -11.31
N ILE A 641 -26.35 -3.89 -12.08
CA ILE A 641 -27.74 -3.89 -11.58
C ILE A 641 -27.93 -4.88 -10.42
N LYS A 642 -27.34 -6.07 -10.52
CA LYS A 642 -27.46 -7.09 -9.47
C LYS A 642 -26.79 -6.64 -8.18
N VAL A 643 -25.58 -6.09 -8.28
CA VAL A 643 -24.83 -5.57 -7.12
C VAL A 643 -25.56 -4.38 -6.50
N GLU A 644 -26.09 -3.48 -7.32
CA GLU A 644 -26.90 -2.34 -6.88
C GLU A 644 -28.16 -2.79 -6.14
N ASN A 645 -28.87 -3.79 -6.67
CA ASN A 645 -30.05 -4.36 -6.03
C ASN A 645 -29.74 -5.06 -4.70
N GLU A 646 -28.59 -5.73 -4.59
CA GLU A 646 -28.14 -6.35 -3.33
C GLU A 646 -27.85 -5.29 -2.26
N VAL A 647 -27.16 -4.20 -2.63
CA VAL A 647 -26.91 -3.07 -1.73
C VAL A 647 -28.22 -2.39 -1.34
N LYS A 648 -29.13 -2.18 -2.29
CA LYS A 648 -30.47 -1.64 -2.00
C LYS A 648 -31.24 -2.54 -1.04
N ALA A 649 -31.31 -3.85 -1.30
CA ALA A 649 -32.04 -4.78 -0.46
C ALA A 649 -31.54 -4.81 0.98
N THR A 650 -30.23 -4.58 1.18
CA THR A 650 -29.61 -4.63 2.52
C THR A 650 -29.64 -3.27 3.24
N TYR A 651 -29.54 -2.15 2.52
CA TYR A 651 -29.24 -0.83 3.10
C TYR A 651 -30.16 0.33 2.62
N PHE A 652 -31.21 0.08 1.85
CA PHE A 652 -32.08 1.16 1.31
C PHE A 652 -33.13 1.66 2.31
N ASP A 653 -33.67 0.78 3.16
CA ASP A 653 -34.79 1.11 4.07
C ASP A 653 -34.38 1.89 5.32
N SER A 654 -33.07 2.01 5.58
CA SER A 654 -32.57 2.83 6.68
C SER A 654 -32.24 4.23 6.17
N GLN A 655 -32.62 5.28 6.91
CA GLN A 655 -32.39 6.70 6.56
C GLN A 655 -30.90 7.09 6.66
N ASP A 656 -30.02 6.15 6.35
CA ASP A 656 -28.61 6.11 6.72
C ASP A 656 -27.69 6.52 5.58
N GLY A 657 -28.22 6.96 4.42
CA GLY A 657 -27.44 7.47 3.28
C GLY A 657 -26.43 6.49 2.63
N VAL A 658 -26.35 5.25 3.10
CA VAL A 658 -25.36 4.24 2.66
C VAL A 658 -25.49 3.91 1.19
N TYR A 659 -26.72 3.76 0.70
CA TYR A 659 -26.98 3.51 -0.71
C TYR A 659 -26.45 4.64 -1.59
N ASP A 660 -26.68 5.90 -1.18
CA ASP A 660 -26.26 7.06 -1.97
C ASP A 660 -24.74 7.16 -2.06
N LEU A 661 -24.03 6.87 -0.96
CA LEU A 661 -22.56 6.79 -0.96
C LEU A 661 -22.06 5.77 -2.00
N MET A 662 -22.64 4.57 -2.00
CA MET A 662 -22.26 3.51 -2.95
C MET A 662 -22.68 3.84 -4.38
N ASN A 663 -23.79 4.55 -4.56
CA ASN A 663 -24.29 4.98 -5.85
C ASN A 663 -23.30 5.90 -6.58
N GLU A 664 -22.54 6.73 -5.87
CA GLU A 664 -21.47 7.53 -6.50
C GLU A 664 -20.35 6.65 -7.08
N VAL A 665 -20.01 5.55 -6.40
CA VAL A 665 -19.05 4.56 -6.92
C VAL A 665 -19.62 3.83 -8.14
N PHE A 666 -20.90 3.47 -8.12
CA PHE A 666 -21.57 2.87 -9.27
C PHE A 666 -21.64 3.81 -10.48
N LYS A 667 -21.95 5.10 -10.26
CA LYS A 667 -21.91 6.13 -11.29
C LYS A 667 -20.51 6.29 -11.88
N PHE A 668 -19.47 6.29 -11.03
CA PHE A 668 -18.08 6.33 -11.48
C PHE A 668 -17.75 5.14 -12.40
N MET A 669 -18.13 3.92 -12.01
CA MET A 669 -17.90 2.73 -12.83
C MET A 669 -18.64 2.78 -14.16
N LYS A 670 -19.88 3.27 -14.15
CA LYS A 670 -20.70 3.44 -15.36
C LYS A 670 -20.13 4.51 -16.29
N HIS A 671 -19.61 5.61 -15.73
CA HIS A 671 -19.00 6.71 -16.50
C HIS A 671 -17.73 6.28 -17.25
N TYR A 672 -16.96 5.37 -16.66
CA TYR A 672 -15.73 4.82 -17.25
C TYR A 672 -15.92 3.43 -17.89
N ASP A 673 -17.15 3.05 -18.22
CA ASP A 673 -17.49 1.82 -18.95
C ASP A 673 -16.81 0.57 -18.39
N TYR A 674 -16.87 0.38 -17.07
CA TYR A 674 -16.32 -0.82 -16.45
C TYR A 674 -17.03 -2.08 -16.99
N PRO A 675 -16.31 -3.20 -17.17
CA PRO A 675 -16.93 -4.46 -17.56
C PRO A 675 -18.09 -4.84 -16.65
N GLY A 676 -19.23 -5.23 -17.23
CA GLY A 676 -20.43 -5.60 -16.49
C GLY A 676 -21.36 -4.43 -16.13
N THR A 677 -21.05 -3.20 -16.57
CA THR A 677 -21.93 -2.03 -16.42
C THR A 677 -22.91 -1.83 -17.59
N ASP A 678 -22.72 -2.54 -18.70
CA ASP A 678 -23.55 -2.49 -19.92
C ASP A 678 -24.97 -3.05 -19.78
N ASN A 679 -25.24 -3.77 -18.68
CA ASN A 679 -26.49 -4.49 -18.44
C ASN A 679 -27.55 -3.63 -17.76
#